data_AF-A0A6I7PGH5-F1
#
_entry.id   AF-A0A6I7PGH5-F1
#
_cell.length_a   1.000
_cell.length_b   1.000
_cell.length_c   1.000
_cell.angle_alpha   90.00
_cell.angle_beta   90.00
_cell.angle_gamma   90.00
#
_symmetry.space_group_name_H-M   'P 1'
#
loop_
_entity.id
_entity.type
_entity.pdbx_description
1 polymer ?
#
loop_
_entity_poly.entity_id
_entity_poly.type
_entity_poly.pdbx_seq_one_letter_code
_entity_poly.pdbx_strand_id
1 'polypeptide(L)'
;MSGFLQRARSMRGSDADRASDRDAKDTDSLPEQEKREILSEIDRIAAGNKIMVTPETFMIRTARAGARFPLLVNLIAVAVLTAGVLALLHLHRREDQTVRAGGGIAVTAESRLISELRRQSEQQLQQKEQQISEIQAQLAAVQSERTAIESDIDERVRQLERELRIQLDEEIEAERQRLIQEGLSDEEIERLLRDFERRRIAQLRAQVEAYRAELEREQQENARALALLEVELSRSLEQTQRERSALLEDVRRRETELRTRYEERIARQSEQVAAAQRQLAELEQLHEREALVQTQLSGFYEQIRAAIAEADYAAASRIIDQFRAFLDQDGIRALPMMQARRQTELYVLESLARLVEPQVEAGQRSADDLLARAQRLGEITQLLQAAEQARETGDQQSAEMLAAEAFALLPRGSSLQQFLAGRGQERAEEVRRALVTSRIAEAEEALTAGRPDRAVALYEQAVAEATGLPATAAAIMSQIASAAAAVAEQELSAQFSRELERMESRTRGEVESLMQARLAELDAQHQRRAAEYRREIAALERQLETSEQSRDQALAALRAAEAAPAAPVAPDPDVTRQTPAQPPAGPDPGLLAELERLRRLERELNDVRAAYQRFRSNEDRIVGTAEDPLALIEGKLLLDSFLGSDDVQALFPDLAERIRRYDQAFQATGRRAAILDTMEIVYTLAGYGDAAARRDYLLRERSRTSDPELSEFLDELFVLVSNS
;
A
#
# COMPACT_ATOMS: atom_id res chain seq x y z
N MET A 1 -18.11 -24.85 -8.62
CA MET A 1 -17.23 -24.76 -9.81
C MET A 1 -17.11 -26.14 -10.48
N SER A 2 -18.13 -26.61 -11.21
CA SER A 2 -18.16 -27.96 -11.80
C SER A 2 -18.54 -28.00 -13.29
N GLY A 3 -18.69 -26.85 -13.95
CA GLY A 3 -19.05 -26.78 -15.37
C GLY A 3 -17.87 -26.86 -16.35
N PHE A 4 -16.65 -26.50 -15.92
CA PHE A 4 -15.49 -26.44 -16.82
C PHE A 4 -14.75 -27.78 -16.99
N LEU A 5 -14.79 -28.65 -15.98
CA LEU A 5 -14.16 -29.98 -16.05
C LEU A 5 -14.92 -30.98 -16.94
N GLN A 6 -16.22 -30.76 -17.17
CA GLN A 6 -17.03 -31.65 -18.00
C GLN A 6 -16.85 -31.40 -19.50
N ARG A 7 -16.46 -30.17 -19.89
CA ARG A 7 -16.20 -29.78 -21.28
C ARG A 7 -14.80 -30.18 -21.77
N ALA A 8 -13.83 -30.28 -20.87
CA ALA A 8 -12.48 -30.75 -21.19
C ALA A 8 -12.41 -32.28 -21.38
N ARG A 9 -13.32 -33.05 -20.78
CA ARG A 9 -13.36 -34.51 -20.93
C ARG A 9 -13.99 -34.97 -22.25
N SER A 10 -14.92 -34.21 -22.83
CA SER A 10 -15.55 -34.58 -24.10
C SER A 10 -14.66 -34.33 -25.33
N MET A 11 -13.64 -33.48 -25.23
CA MET A 11 -12.71 -33.21 -26.34
C MET A 11 -11.48 -34.13 -26.36
N ARG A 12 -11.23 -34.90 -25.29
CA ARG A 12 -10.06 -35.81 -25.21
C ARG A 12 -10.39 -37.27 -25.55
N GLY A 13 -11.67 -37.61 -25.70
CA GLY A 13 -12.13 -38.97 -25.99
C GLY A 13 -12.25 -39.28 -27.48
N SER A 14 -12.15 -38.30 -28.38
CA SER A 14 -12.38 -38.47 -29.82
C SER A 14 -11.11 -38.66 -30.66
N ASP A 15 -9.93 -38.41 -30.10
CA ASP A 15 -8.65 -38.48 -30.84
C ASP A 15 -7.76 -39.67 -30.45
N ALA A 16 -8.18 -40.49 -29.47
CA ALA A 16 -7.37 -41.59 -28.94
C ALA A 16 -7.63 -42.96 -29.61
N ASP A 17 -8.49 -43.03 -30.63
CA ASP A 17 -8.89 -44.30 -31.28
C ASP A 17 -8.49 -44.39 -32.77
N ARG A 18 -7.53 -43.57 -33.22
CA ARG A 18 -7.09 -43.52 -34.63
C ARG A 18 -5.57 -43.52 -34.86
N ALA A 19 -4.79 -44.02 -33.92
CA ALA A 19 -3.34 -44.12 -34.09
C ALA A 19 -2.81 -45.48 -33.61
N SER A 20 -3.35 -46.56 -34.18
CA SER A 20 -2.61 -47.81 -34.28
C SER A 20 -2.78 -48.32 -35.71
N ASP A 21 -1.66 -48.71 -36.30
CA ASP A 21 -1.50 -49.34 -37.61
C ASP A 21 -1.28 -48.40 -38.81
N ARG A 22 -0.01 -48.05 -39.01
CA ARG A 22 0.54 -47.72 -40.33
C ARG A 22 1.86 -48.47 -40.51
N ASP A 23 1.72 -49.75 -40.83
CA ASP A 23 2.70 -50.44 -41.65
C ASP A 23 2.50 -50.08 -43.13
N ALA A 24 3.61 -50.19 -43.86
CA ALA A 24 3.84 -49.61 -45.16
C ALA A 24 3.04 -50.26 -46.32
N LYS A 25 2.95 -49.46 -47.40
CA LYS A 25 2.74 -49.77 -48.83
C LYS A 25 1.33 -49.67 -49.45
N ASP A 26 1.37 -49.09 -50.65
CA ASP A 26 0.43 -49.10 -51.78
C ASP A 26 -0.85 -48.24 -51.74
N THR A 27 -0.68 -47.07 -52.36
CA THR A 27 -1.49 -46.49 -53.45
C THR A 27 -2.88 -47.04 -53.78
N ASP A 28 -3.79 -46.07 -53.91
CA ASP A 28 -4.89 -45.96 -54.87
C ASP A 28 -6.33 -46.19 -54.35
N SER A 29 -7.23 -45.32 -54.83
CA SER A 29 -8.70 -45.29 -54.71
C SER A 29 -9.37 -44.73 -53.43
N LEU A 30 -9.43 -43.39 -53.32
CA LEU A 30 -10.55 -42.70 -52.65
C LEU A 30 -11.79 -42.73 -53.59
N PRO A 31 -13.00 -43.10 -53.12
CA PRO A 31 -14.20 -43.20 -53.97
C PRO A 31 -14.61 -41.87 -54.61
N GLU A 32 -14.94 -41.90 -55.90
CA GLU A 32 -15.42 -40.77 -56.73
C GLU A 32 -16.62 -39.98 -56.15
N GLN A 33 -17.34 -40.54 -55.17
CA GLN A 33 -18.51 -39.92 -54.55
C GLN A 33 -18.15 -38.83 -53.54
N GLU A 34 -17.12 -39.02 -52.72
CA GLU A 34 -16.70 -38.02 -51.71
C GLU A 34 -16.04 -36.79 -52.36
N LYS A 35 -15.35 -36.96 -53.50
CA LYS A 35 -14.80 -35.82 -54.26
C LYS A 35 -15.87 -34.89 -54.81
N ARG A 36 -17.04 -35.42 -55.20
CA ARG A 36 -18.12 -34.62 -55.79
C ARG A 36 -18.90 -33.84 -54.73
N GLU A 37 -19.04 -34.40 -53.53
CA GLU A 37 -19.70 -33.73 -52.41
C GLU A 37 -18.88 -32.53 -51.92
N ILE A 38 -17.57 -32.72 -51.76
CA ILE A 38 -16.62 -31.66 -51.36
C ILE A 38 -16.58 -30.50 -52.39
N LEU A 39 -16.60 -30.81 -53.69
CA LEU A 39 -16.60 -29.77 -54.73
C LEU A 39 -17.93 -28.99 -54.76
N SER A 40 -19.05 -29.66 -54.51
CA SER A 40 -20.37 -28.99 -54.46
C SER A 40 -20.52 -28.04 -53.27
N GLU A 41 -19.85 -28.34 -52.15
CA GLU A 41 -19.87 -27.51 -50.95
C GLU A 41 -18.95 -26.28 -51.09
N ILE A 42 -17.83 -26.43 -51.81
CA ILE A 42 -16.94 -25.32 -52.18
C ILE A 42 -17.62 -24.35 -53.15
N ASP A 43 -18.34 -24.85 -54.16
CA ASP A 43 -19.07 -23.98 -55.12
C ASP A 43 -20.23 -23.21 -54.45
N ARG A 44 -20.87 -23.81 -53.44
CA ARG A 44 -21.96 -23.17 -52.69
C ARG A 44 -21.47 -22.02 -51.78
N ILE A 45 -20.24 -22.13 -51.27
CA ILE A 45 -19.59 -21.08 -50.48
C ILE A 45 -19.01 -19.98 -51.40
N ALA A 46 -18.56 -20.33 -52.61
CA ALA A 46 -18.07 -19.36 -53.60
C ALA A 46 -19.18 -18.53 -54.28
N ALA A 47 -20.42 -19.03 -54.35
CA ALA A 47 -21.55 -18.33 -54.97
C ALA A 47 -22.20 -17.25 -54.08
N GLY A 48 -21.92 -17.22 -52.77
CA GLY A 48 -22.59 -16.35 -51.80
C GLY A 48 -22.06 -14.92 -51.67
N ASN A 49 -20.91 -14.57 -52.25
CA ASN A 49 -20.30 -13.24 -52.10
C ASN A 49 -19.60 -12.73 -53.38
N LYS A 50 -20.37 -12.58 -54.46
CA LYS A 50 -19.89 -11.99 -55.72
C LYS A 50 -20.24 -10.49 -55.76
N ILE A 51 -19.28 -9.62 -55.44
CA ILE A 51 -19.31 -8.21 -55.86
C ILE A 51 -18.79 -8.17 -57.31
N MET A 52 -19.63 -7.76 -58.25
CA MET A 52 -19.26 -7.63 -59.67
C MET A 52 -18.31 -6.45 -59.86
N VAL A 53 -17.11 -6.74 -60.38
CA VAL A 53 -16.15 -5.74 -60.87
C VAL A 53 -16.36 -5.60 -62.37
N THR A 54 -16.80 -4.42 -62.83
CA THR A 54 -16.88 -4.06 -64.26
C THR A 54 -15.66 -3.25 -64.69
N PRO A 55 -15.28 -3.24 -65.99
CA PRO A 55 -14.04 -2.60 -66.48
C PRO A 55 -13.98 -1.07 -66.38
N GLU A 56 -15.02 -0.43 -65.86
CA GLU A 56 -15.07 1.03 -65.64
C GLU A 56 -14.63 1.42 -64.20
N THR A 57 -14.32 0.47 -63.31
CA THR A 57 -13.86 0.74 -61.93
C THR A 57 -12.35 1.03 -61.82
N PHE A 58 -11.59 0.96 -62.93
CA PHE A 58 -10.12 1.13 -62.93
C PHE A 58 -9.60 2.45 -63.52
N MET A 59 -10.39 3.52 -63.51
CA MET A 59 -9.90 4.87 -63.85
C MET A 59 -9.93 5.80 -62.64
N ILE A 60 -8.94 5.65 -61.74
CA ILE A 60 -8.62 6.70 -60.77
C ILE A 60 -7.62 7.65 -61.43
N ARG A 61 -8.12 8.80 -61.85
CA ARG A 61 -7.34 9.99 -62.16
C ARG A 61 -6.68 10.49 -60.87
N THR A 62 -5.39 10.24 -60.67
CA THR A 62 -4.65 10.80 -59.53
C THR A 62 -4.33 12.27 -59.79
N ALA A 63 -5.09 13.17 -59.16
CA ALA A 63 -4.72 14.57 -59.03
C ALA A 63 -3.86 14.75 -57.78
N ARG A 64 -2.59 15.16 -58.01
CA ARG A 64 -1.59 15.71 -57.08
C ARG A 64 -0.55 14.73 -56.50
N ALA A 65 0.70 15.21 -56.53
CA ALA A 65 1.95 14.48 -56.39
C ALA A 65 2.26 13.97 -54.97
N GLY A 66 2.48 12.66 -54.84
CA GLY A 66 3.83 12.08 -54.76
C GLY A 66 4.69 12.18 -53.49
N ALA A 67 4.35 12.96 -52.46
CA ALA A 67 5.27 13.09 -51.29
C ALA A 67 4.64 12.91 -49.90
N ARG A 68 3.31 13.00 -49.75
CA ARG A 68 2.68 13.07 -48.42
C ARG A 68 2.48 11.72 -47.74
N PHE A 69 2.25 10.66 -48.52
CA PHE A 69 2.04 9.32 -47.98
C PHE A 69 3.29 8.74 -47.28
N PRO A 70 4.49 8.75 -47.88
CA PRO A 70 5.70 8.28 -47.19
C PRO A 70 6.10 9.15 -45.99
N LEU A 71 5.84 10.46 -46.04
CA LEU A 71 6.03 11.35 -44.89
C LEU A 71 5.11 11.00 -43.72
N LEU A 72 3.84 10.69 -44.01
CA LEU A 72 2.85 10.33 -42.99
C LEU A 72 3.16 8.96 -42.36
N VAL A 73 3.65 8.01 -43.15
CA VAL A 73 4.13 6.71 -42.65
C VAL A 73 5.35 6.88 -41.74
N ASN A 74 6.32 7.70 -42.13
CA ASN A 74 7.50 7.97 -41.29
C ASN A 74 7.11 8.71 -40.00
N LEU A 75 6.14 9.61 -40.05
CA LEU A 75 5.66 10.35 -38.88
C LEU A 75 4.91 9.42 -37.90
N ILE A 76 4.15 8.46 -38.41
CA ILE A 76 3.53 7.39 -37.60
C ILE A 76 4.60 6.47 -37.01
N ALA A 77 5.63 6.09 -37.78
CA ALA A 77 6.71 5.25 -37.27
C ALA A 77 7.50 5.94 -36.14
N VAL A 78 7.78 7.24 -36.28
CA VAL A 78 8.39 8.04 -35.20
C VAL A 78 7.47 8.14 -34.00
N ALA A 79 6.16 8.35 -34.19
CA ALA A 79 5.20 8.40 -33.10
C ALA A 79 5.10 7.06 -32.34
N VAL A 80 5.12 5.92 -33.04
CA VAL A 80 5.12 4.58 -32.43
C VAL A 80 6.43 4.31 -31.70
N LEU A 81 7.58 4.69 -32.26
CA LEU A 81 8.87 4.59 -31.57
C LEU A 81 8.91 5.47 -30.31
N THR A 82 8.41 6.70 -30.39
CA THR A 82 8.38 7.63 -29.26
C THR A 82 7.43 7.11 -28.18
N ALA A 83 6.27 6.58 -28.56
CA ALA A 83 5.33 5.95 -27.65
C ALA A 83 5.89 4.66 -27.02
N GLY A 84 6.64 3.86 -27.79
CA GLY A 84 7.32 2.66 -27.30
C GLY A 84 8.45 2.98 -26.31
N VAL A 85 9.25 4.02 -26.59
CA VAL A 85 10.28 4.53 -25.67
C VAL A 85 9.64 5.13 -24.43
N LEU A 86 8.55 5.89 -24.54
CA LEU A 86 7.80 6.41 -23.40
C LEU A 86 7.17 5.28 -22.57
N ALA A 87 6.65 4.23 -23.21
CA ALA A 87 6.12 3.06 -22.53
C ALA A 87 7.22 2.30 -21.79
N LEU A 88 8.40 2.11 -22.41
CA LEU A 88 9.58 1.52 -21.77
C LEU A 88 10.09 2.35 -20.59
N LEU A 89 10.20 3.67 -20.74
CA LEU A 89 10.56 4.58 -19.65
C LEU A 89 9.51 4.59 -18.54
N HIS A 90 8.23 4.41 -18.86
CA HIS A 90 7.16 4.32 -17.88
C HIS A 90 7.18 2.98 -17.14
N LEU A 91 7.52 1.88 -17.82
CA LEU A 91 7.63 0.55 -17.24
C LEU A 91 8.88 0.42 -16.36
N HIS A 92 10.04 0.93 -16.80
CA HIS A 92 11.25 0.98 -15.97
C HIS A 92 11.10 1.90 -14.75
N ARG A 93 10.32 3.00 -14.84
CA ARG A 93 9.97 3.81 -13.66
C ARG A 93 9.11 3.06 -12.63
N ARG A 94 8.36 2.04 -13.03
CA ARG A 94 7.59 1.17 -12.10
C ARG A 94 8.46 0.07 -11.47
N GLU A 95 9.45 -0.43 -12.20
CA GLU A 95 10.42 -1.43 -11.68
C GLU A 95 11.43 -0.78 -10.72
N ASP A 96 11.92 0.43 -11.00
CA ASP A 96 12.85 1.13 -10.09
C ASP A 96 12.19 1.53 -8.75
N GLN A 97 10.86 1.71 -8.72
CA GLN A 97 10.12 1.98 -7.50
C GLN A 97 9.89 0.74 -6.64
N THR A 98 9.86 -0.46 -7.23
CA THR A 98 9.65 -1.71 -6.47
C THR A 98 10.97 -2.34 -6.02
N VAL A 99 12.05 -2.19 -6.79
CA VAL A 99 13.39 -2.70 -6.43
C VAL A 99 14.08 -1.81 -5.39
N ARG A 100 13.82 -0.49 -5.35
CA ARG A 100 14.31 0.40 -4.27
C ARG A 100 13.43 0.42 -3.02
N ALA A 101 12.16 0.03 -3.13
CA ALA A 101 11.25 -0.02 -1.98
C ALA A 101 11.39 -1.28 -1.11
N GLY A 102 12.22 -2.25 -1.51
CA GLY A 102 12.55 -3.43 -0.69
C GLY A 102 13.21 -3.11 0.67
N GLY A 103 13.74 -1.90 0.86
CA GLY A 103 14.30 -1.43 2.14
C GLY A 103 13.44 -0.42 2.91
N GLY A 104 12.48 0.26 2.25
CA GLY A 104 11.78 1.42 2.82
C GLY A 104 10.32 1.17 3.28
N ILE A 105 9.68 0.11 2.80
CA ILE A 105 8.26 -0.16 3.13
C ILE A 105 8.09 -0.63 4.59
N ALA A 106 9.08 -1.30 5.17
CA ALA A 106 9.03 -1.80 6.56
C ALA A 106 9.30 -0.73 7.63
N VAL A 107 9.82 0.45 7.28
CA VAL A 107 10.07 1.53 8.27
C VAL A 107 8.81 2.41 8.47
N THR A 108 7.93 2.46 7.46
CA THR A 108 6.73 3.31 7.45
C THR A 108 5.49 2.60 8.01
N ALA A 109 5.35 1.28 7.86
CA ALA A 109 4.20 0.54 8.36
C ALA A 109 4.15 0.49 9.90
N GLU A 110 5.25 0.16 10.56
CA GLU A 110 5.36 0.09 12.03
C GLU A 110 5.26 1.47 12.68
N SER A 111 5.88 2.49 12.09
CA SER A 111 5.74 3.88 12.55
C SER A 111 4.30 4.37 12.45
N ARG A 112 3.59 4.00 11.37
CA ARG A 112 2.15 4.28 11.21
C ARG A 112 1.33 3.55 12.26
N LEU A 113 1.64 2.29 12.58
CA LEU A 113 0.93 1.52 13.60
C LEU A 113 1.04 2.17 14.98
N ILE A 114 2.23 2.65 15.37
CA ILE A 114 2.43 3.37 16.64
C ILE A 114 1.65 4.70 16.63
N SER A 115 1.66 5.43 15.52
CA SER A 115 0.90 6.69 15.41
C SER A 115 -0.62 6.48 15.46
N GLU A 116 -1.11 5.41 14.84
CA GLU A 116 -2.54 5.08 14.85
C GLU A 116 -2.98 4.60 16.22
N LEU A 117 -2.18 3.77 16.88
CA LEU A 117 -2.41 3.37 18.28
C LEU A 117 -2.48 4.61 19.18
N ARG A 118 -1.56 5.55 19.03
CA ARG A 118 -1.56 6.80 19.80
C ARG A 118 -2.81 7.64 19.53
N ARG A 119 -3.19 7.81 18.26
CA ARG A 119 -4.40 8.54 17.85
C ARG A 119 -5.67 7.91 18.42
N GLN A 120 -5.83 6.60 18.27
CA GLN A 120 -6.97 5.86 18.80
C GLN A 120 -7.05 5.98 20.33
N SER A 121 -5.91 5.89 21.00
CA SER A 121 -5.81 6.02 22.45
C SER A 121 -6.15 7.44 22.92
N GLU A 122 -5.66 8.46 22.23
CA GLU A 122 -6.00 9.87 22.51
C GLU A 122 -7.50 10.13 22.37
N GLN A 123 -8.16 9.55 21.36
CA GLN A 123 -9.62 9.64 21.22
C GLN A 123 -10.37 8.98 22.38
N GLN A 124 -9.97 7.77 22.77
CA GLN A 124 -10.59 7.07 23.91
C GLN A 124 -10.36 7.80 25.23
N LEU A 125 -9.16 8.37 25.43
CA LEU A 125 -8.84 9.20 26.60
C LEU A 125 -9.68 10.48 26.63
N GLN A 126 -9.87 11.13 25.48
CA GLN A 126 -10.74 12.31 25.38
C GLN A 126 -12.19 11.97 25.72
N GLN A 127 -12.71 10.84 25.23
CA GLN A 127 -14.05 10.38 25.59
C GLN A 127 -14.19 10.11 27.09
N LYS A 128 -13.18 9.47 27.71
CA LYS A 128 -13.17 9.25 29.17
C LYS A 128 -13.07 10.55 29.96
N GLU A 129 -12.31 11.53 29.47
CA GLU A 129 -12.20 12.85 30.09
C GLU A 129 -13.53 13.62 30.00
N GLN A 130 -14.24 13.53 28.87
CA GLN A 130 -15.57 14.10 28.72
C GLN A 130 -16.56 13.48 29.70
N GLN A 131 -16.56 12.15 29.83
CA GLN A 131 -17.39 11.43 30.81
C GLN A 131 -17.10 11.88 32.25
N ILE A 132 -15.82 12.03 32.61
CA ILE A 132 -15.40 12.54 33.94
C ILE A 132 -15.94 13.95 34.17
N SER A 133 -15.80 14.84 33.19
CA SER A 133 -16.31 16.21 33.26
C SER A 133 -17.84 16.26 33.41
N GLU A 134 -18.56 15.43 32.66
CA GLU A 134 -20.03 15.30 32.75
C GLU A 134 -20.46 14.83 34.14
N ILE A 135 -19.82 13.80 34.69
CA ILE A 135 -20.12 13.29 36.04
C ILE A 135 -19.81 14.36 37.10
N GLN A 136 -18.70 15.08 36.97
CA GLN A 136 -18.34 16.17 37.88
C GLN A 136 -19.35 17.32 37.83
N ALA A 137 -19.82 17.68 36.63
CA ALA A 137 -20.85 18.70 36.46
C ALA A 137 -22.18 18.27 37.09
N GLN A 138 -22.59 17.00 36.92
CA GLN A 138 -23.77 16.45 37.58
C GLN A 138 -23.63 16.48 39.11
N LEU A 139 -22.45 16.14 39.64
CA LEU A 139 -22.19 16.15 41.08
C LEU A 139 -22.26 17.58 41.65
N ALA A 140 -21.72 18.57 40.93
CA ALA A 140 -21.85 19.98 41.29
C ALA A 140 -23.30 20.48 41.21
N ALA A 141 -24.08 20.03 40.22
CA ALA A 141 -25.49 20.35 40.10
C ALA A 141 -26.29 19.81 41.29
N VAL A 142 -26.07 18.55 41.69
CA VAL A 142 -26.70 17.93 42.87
C VAL A 142 -26.37 18.71 44.16
N GLN A 143 -25.12 19.18 44.30
CA GLN A 143 -24.72 20.01 45.44
C GLN A 143 -25.43 21.37 45.43
N SER A 144 -25.56 22.01 44.26
CA SER A 144 -26.28 23.28 44.13
C SER A 144 -27.78 23.14 44.39
N GLU A 145 -28.39 22.05 43.92
CA GLU A 145 -29.82 21.76 44.11
C GLU A 145 -30.13 21.56 45.59
N ARG A 146 -29.25 20.87 46.33
CA ARG A 146 -29.38 20.74 47.79
C ARG A 146 -29.40 22.11 48.48
N THR A 147 -28.52 23.03 48.11
CA THR A 147 -28.51 24.39 48.69
C THR A 147 -29.73 25.21 48.27
N ALA A 148 -30.23 25.03 47.04
CA ALA A 148 -31.41 25.72 46.54
C ALA A 148 -32.69 25.29 47.29
N ILE A 149 -32.86 24.00 47.54
CA ILE A 149 -33.98 23.45 48.31
C ILE A 149 -34.01 24.04 49.73
N GLU A 150 -32.86 24.16 50.39
CA GLU A 150 -32.77 24.78 51.72
C GLU A 150 -33.24 26.24 51.70
N SER A 151 -32.85 27.03 50.68
CA SER A 151 -33.29 28.43 50.58
C SER A 151 -34.76 28.62 50.19
N ASP A 152 -35.30 27.76 49.32
CA ASP A 152 -36.68 27.83 48.82
C ASP A 152 -37.69 27.54 49.94
N ILE A 153 -37.38 26.60 50.84
CA ILE A 153 -38.23 26.29 52.01
C ILE A 153 -38.40 27.53 52.91
N ASP A 154 -37.31 28.23 53.21
CA ASP A 154 -37.34 29.43 54.04
C ASP A 154 -38.18 30.55 53.38
N GLU A 155 -38.11 30.71 52.07
CA GLU A 155 -38.92 31.68 51.34
C GLU A 155 -40.41 31.33 51.34
N ARG A 156 -40.76 30.07 51.08
CA ARG A 156 -42.15 29.59 51.11
C ARG A 156 -42.80 29.77 52.47
N VAL A 157 -42.07 29.47 53.55
CA VAL A 157 -42.53 29.70 54.93
C VAL A 157 -42.76 31.20 55.17
N ARG A 158 -41.83 32.08 54.76
CA ARG A 158 -41.99 33.54 54.91
C ARG A 158 -43.13 34.09 54.07
N GLN A 159 -43.39 33.51 52.90
CA GLN A 159 -44.51 33.90 52.06
C GLN A 159 -45.85 33.52 52.71
N LEU A 160 -45.98 32.29 53.19
CA LEU A 160 -47.17 31.84 53.90
C LEU A 160 -47.42 32.68 55.17
N GLU A 161 -46.38 32.97 55.96
CA GLU A 161 -46.51 33.83 57.14
C GLU A 161 -47.02 35.24 56.80
N ARG A 162 -46.60 35.81 55.67
CA ARG A 162 -47.09 37.11 55.19
C ARG A 162 -48.54 37.03 54.74
N GLU A 163 -48.90 36.01 53.97
CA GLU A 163 -50.27 35.80 53.49
C GLU A 163 -51.25 35.60 54.65
N LEU A 164 -50.90 34.75 55.63
CA LEU A 164 -51.72 34.52 56.81
C LEU A 164 -51.86 35.77 57.70
N ARG A 165 -50.85 36.65 57.71
CA ARG A 165 -50.90 37.91 58.46
C ARG A 165 -51.85 38.92 57.82
N ILE A 166 -51.84 39.01 56.49
CA ILE A 166 -52.81 39.83 55.76
C ILE A 166 -54.23 39.30 55.99
N GLN A 167 -54.43 37.99 55.93
CA GLN A 167 -55.73 37.36 56.22
C GLN A 167 -56.21 37.65 57.65
N LEU A 168 -55.31 37.63 58.64
CA LEU A 168 -55.64 37.98 60.02
C LEU A 168 -56.15 39.41 60.13
N ASP A 169 -55.47 40.37 59.50
CA ASP A 169 -55.84 41.79 59.54
C ASP A 169 -57.21 42.01 58.88
N GLU A 170 -57.47 41.35 57.75
CA GLU A 170 -58.78 41.38 57.06
C GLU A 170 -59.91 40.79 57.92
N GLU A 171 -59.68 39.65 58.57
CA GLU A 171 -60.66 39.00 59.44
C GLU A 171 -60.96 39.83 60.71
N ILE A 172 -59.96 40.50 61.27
CA ILE A 172 -60.12 41.40 62.43
C ILE A 172 -60.99 42.60 62.07
N GLU A 173 -60.75 43.24 60.91
CA GLU A 173 -61.57 44.38 60.46
C GLU A 173 -63.00 43.95 60.11
N ALA A 174 -63.19 42.77 59.50
CA ALA A 174 -64.52 42.23 59.23
C ALA A 174 -65.31 41.95 60.52
N GLU A 175 -64.67 41.35 61.53
CA GLU A 175 -65.31 41.08 62.82
C GLU A 175 -65.60 42.38 63.59
N ARG A 176 -64.70 43.38 63.51
CA ARG A 176 -64.94 44.71 64.07
C ARG A 176 -66.18 45.36 63.48
N GLN A 177 -66.33 45.35 62.15
CA GLN A 177 -67.52 45.91 61.47
C GLN A 177 -68.80 45.19 61.89
N ARG A 178 -68.76 43.86 62.01
CA ARG A 178 -69.90 43.06 62.46
C ARG A 178 -70.33 43.41 63.88
N LEU A 179 -69.39 43.55 64.81
CA LEU A 179 -69.68 43.89 66.20
C LEU A 179 -70.25 45.32 66.33
N ILE A 180 -69.84 46.25 65.46
CA ILE A 180 -70.43 47.60 65.35
C ILE A 180 -71.88 47.52 64.87
N GLN A 181 -72.17 46.70 63.84
CA GLN A 181 -73.54 46.51 63.33
C GLN A 181 -74.48 45.86 64.36
N GLU A 182 -73.96 45.02 65.26
CA GLU A 182 -74.72 44.40 66.35
C GLU A 182 -75.00 45.36 67.53
N GLY A 183 -74.47 46.59 67.51
CA GLY A 183 -74.80 47.67 68.45
C GLY A 183 -74.15 47.56 69.83
N LEU A 184 -73.02 46.85 69.93
CA LEU A 184 -72.26 46.65 71.17
C LEU A 184 -71.51 47.93 71.59
N SER A 185 -71.20 48.04 72.88
CA SER A 185 -70.38 49.16 73.39
C SER A 185 -68.91 49.00 73.03
N ASP A 186 -68.19 50.11 72.81
CA ASP A 186 -66.77 50.09 72.39
C ASP A 186 -65.86 49.22 73.30
N GLU A 187 -66.12 49.20 74.61
CA GLU A 187 -65.36 48.39 75.58
C GLU A 187 -65.60 46.88 75.41
N GLU A 188 -66.82 46.47 75.05
CA GLU A 188 -67.17 45.07 74.80
C GLU A 188 -66.60 44.60 73.46
N ILE A 189 -66.63 45.47 72.43
CA ILE A 189 -66.06 45.22 71.10
C ILE A 189 -64.55 44.94 71.21
N GLU A 190 -63.79 45.77 71.92
CA GLU A 190 -62.35 45.54 72.10
C GLU A 190 -62.03 44.23 72.84
N ARG A 191 -62.87 43.84 73.80
CA ARG A 191 -62.63 42.62 74.57
C ARG A 191 -62.88 41.38 73.71
N LEU A 192 -63.97 41.38 72.94
CA LEU A 192 -64.30 40.30 72.00
C LEU A 192 -63.26 40.20 70.87
N LEU A 193 -62.83 41.33 70.31
CA LEU A 193 -61.76 41.37 69.31
C LEU A 193 -60.44 40.80 69.83
N ARG A 194 -60.04 41.14 71.07
CA ARG A 194 -58.81 40.59 71.66
C ARG A 194 -58.89 39.07 71.88
N ASP A 195 -60.05 38.56 72.29
CA ASP A 195 -60.24 37.12 72.45
C ASP A 195 -60.29 36.40 71.09
N PHE A 196 -60.91 37.02 70.08
CA PHE A 196 -60.92 36.54 68.70
C PHE A 196 -59.50 36.50 68.11
N GLU A 197 -58.76 37.60 68.18
CA GLU A 197 -57.37 37.73 67.74
C GLU A 197 -56.48 36.66 68.38
N ARG A 198 -56.57 36.45 69.71
CA ARG A 198 -55.79 35.41 70.39
C ARG A 198 -56.08 34.02 69.86
N ARG A 199 -57.37 33.68 69.67
CA ARG A 199 -57.77 32.36 69.14
C ARG A 199 -57.29 32.19 67.71
N ARG A 200 -57.39 33.24 66.88
CA ARG A 200 -57.01 33.19 65.48
C ARG A 200 -55.50 33.12 65.31
N ILE A 201 -54.73 33.91 66.04
CA ILE A 201 -53.26 33.82 66.10
C ILE A 201 -52.82 32.41 66.51
N ALA A 202 -53.47 31.79 67.49
CA ALA A 202 -53.14 30.42 67.89
C ALA A 202 -53.40 29.40 66.77
N GLN A 203 -54.51 29.53 66.03
CA GLN A 203 -54.80 28.68 64.87
C GLN A 203 -53.80 28.89 63.72
N LEU A 204 -53.48 30.14 63.38
CA LEU A 204 -52.53 30.47 62.33
C LEU A 204 -51.11 29.97 62.66
N ARG A 205 -50.68 30.09 63.92
CA ARG A 205 -49.40 29.50 64.37
C ARG A 205 -49.38 27.98 64.19
N ALA A 206 -50.47 27.29 64.55
CA ALA A 206 -50.57 25.86 64.35
C ALA A 206 -50.53 25.48 62.85
N GLN A 207 -51.11 26.30 61.96
CA GLN A 207 -51.02 26.08 60.51
C GLN A 207 -49.59 26.26 59.99
N VAL A 208 -48.87 27.31 60.42
CA VAL A 208 -47.47 27.53 60.04
C VAL A 208 -46.58 26.39 60.54
N GLU A 209 -46.78 25.92 61.77
CA GLU A 209 -46.01 24.78 62.31
C GLU A 209 -46.30 23.48 61.57
N ALA A 210 -47.57 23.21 61.22
CA ALA A 210 -47.93 22.04 60.42
C ALA A 210 -47.29 22.10 59.02
N TYR A 211 -47.35 23.25 58.35
CA TYR A 211 -46.75 23.45 57.04
C TYR A 211 -45.22 23.32 57.08
N ARG A 212 -44.56 23.88 58.10
CA ARG A 212 -43.12 23.67 58.34
C ARG A 212 -42.78 22.19 58.49
N ALA A 213 -43.55 21.45 59.30
CA ALA A 213 -43.32 20.02 59.50
C ALA A 213 -43.53 19.19 58.23
N GLU A 214 -44.43 19.60 57.33
CA GLU A 214 -44.60 18.96 56.02
C GLU A 214 -43.40 19.24 55.10
N LEU A 215 -42.97 20.50 54.99
CA LEU A 215 -41.79 20.87 54.19
C LEU A 215 -40.50 20.21 54.70
N GLU A 216 -40.33 20.08 56.02
CA GLU A 216 -39.18 19.36 56.61
C GLU A 216 -39.17 17.87 56.23
N ARG A 217 -40.34 17.23 56.10
CA ARG A 217 -40.41 15.83 55.65
C ARG A 217 -40.05 15.70 54.18
N GLU A 218 -40.58 16.58 53.34
CA GLU A 218 -40.24 16.63 51.91
C GLU A 218 -38.74 16.89 51.71
N GLN A 219 -38.16 17.81 52.49
CA GLN A 219 -36.73 18.06 52.52
C GLN A 219 -35.93 16.81 52.88
N GLN A 220 -36.33 16.06 53.91
CA GLN A 220 -35.65 14.83 54.30
C GLN A 220 -35.71 13.75 53.22
N GLU A 221 -36.84 13.62 52.52
CA GLU A 221 -36.99 12.69 51.39
C GLU A 221 -36.10 13.09 50.22
N ASN A 222 -36.12 14.38 49.84
CA ASN A 222 -35.27 14.92 48.77
C ASN A 222 -33.78 14.81 49.13
N ALA A 223 -33.39 15.12 50.37
CA ALA A 223 -32.01 15.00 50.83
C ALA A 223 -31.51 13.55 50.78
N ARG A 224 -32.37 12.56 51.10
CA ARG A 224 -32.03 11.14 50.96
C ARG A 224 -31.87 10.74 49.49
N ALA A 225 -32.75 11.21 48.61
CA ALA A 225 -32.65 10.95 47.18
C ALA A 225 -31.36 11.54 46.57
N LEU A 226 -31.05 12.80 46.89
CA LEU A 226 -29.83 13.47 46.45
C LEU A 226 -28.57 12.80 47.01
N ALA A 227 -28.58 12.35 48.28
CA ALA A 227 -27.44 11.63 48.87
C ALA A 227 -27.18 10.27 48.18
N LEU A 228 -28.24 9.54 47.81
CA LEU A 228 -28.10 8.30 47.04
C LEU A 228 -27.50 8.57 45.66
N LEU A 229 -27.97 9.63 44.98
CA LEU A 229 -27.46 10.04 43.69
C LEU A 229 -25.98 10.47 43.76
N GLU A 230 -25.59 11.21 44.81
CA GLU A 230 -24.19 11.62 45.04
C GLU A 230 -23.26 10.40 45.23
N VAL A 231 -23.71 9.39 45.97
CA VAL A 231 -22.96 8.13 46.15
C VAL A 231 -22.82 7.37 44.82
N GLU A 232 -23.86 7.34 44.00
CA GLU A 232 -23.82 6.69 42.68
C GLU A 232 -22.87 7.42 41.71
N LEU A 233 -22.97 8.75 41.64
CA LEU A 233 -22.12 9.59 40.79
C LEU A 233 -20.65 9.54 41.23
N SER A 234 -20.36 9.59 42.53
CA SER A 234 -18.99 9.47 43.04
C SER A 234 -18.38 8.10 42.74
N ARG A 235 -19.16 7.03 42.87
CA ARG A 235 -18.72 5.68 42.47
C ARG A 235 -18.45 5.59 40.97
N SER A 236 -19.31 6.16 40.15
CA SER A 236 -19.14 6.23 38.69
C SER A 236 -17.89 7.03 38.31
N LEU A 237 -17.63 8.14 39.01
CA LEU A 237 -16.45 8.97 38.83
C LEU A 237 -15.17 8.17 39.14
N GLU A 238 -15.12 7.50 40.30
CA GLU A 238 -13.98 6.67 40.68
C GLU A 238 -13.75 5.54 39.66
N GLN A 239 -14.82 4.87 39.22
CA GLN A 239 -14.72 3.81 38.22
C GLN A 239 -14.14 4.36 36.90
N THR A 240 -14.67 5.48 36.41
CA THR A 240 -14.21 6.09 35.15
C THR A 240 -12.76 6.55 35.26
N GLN A 241 -12.34 7.08 36.41
CA GLN A 241 -10.94 7.44 36.69
C GLN A 241 -10.02 6.21 36.70
N ARG A 242 -10.45 5.10 37.31
CA ARG A 242 -9.70 3.83 37.29
C ARG A 242 -9.57 3.31 35.86
N GLU A 243 -10.66 3.30 35.10
CA GLU A 243 -10.65 2.88 33.68
C GLU A 243 -9.70 3.75 32.84
N ARG A 244 -9.72 5.08 33.02
CA ARG A 244 -8.78 5.99 32.37
C ARG A 244 -7.33 5.67 32.71
N SER A 245 -7.03 5.41 33.99
CA SER A 245 -5.66 5.05 34.41
C SER A 245 -5.21 3.72 33.82
N ALA A 246 -6.08 2.71 33.81
CA ALA A 246 -5.80 1.40 33.22
C ALA A 246 -5.57 1.51 31.70
N LEU A 247 -6.35 2.34 31.01
CA LEU A 247 -6.17 2.63 29.59
C LEU A 247 -4.80 3.26 29.32
N LEU A 248 -4.38 4.25 30.11
CA LEU A 248 -3.04 4.86 29.98
C LEU A 248 -1.91 3.84 30.15
N GLU A 249 -2.04 2.93 31.12
CA GLU A 249 -1.04 1.89 31.34
C GLU A 249 -0.99 0.86 30.20
N ASP A 250 -2.14 0.41 29.70
CA ASP A 250 -2.23 -0.54 28.58
C ASP A 250 -1.61 0.06 27.31
N VAL A 251 -1.90 1.33 27.02
CA VAL A 251 -1.32 2.06 25.88
C VAL A 251 0.19 2.16 25.99
N ARG A 252 0.72 2.52 27.17
CA ARG A 252 2.17 2.56 27.42
C ARG A 252 2.82 1.20 27.22
N ARG A 253 2.22 0.13 27.76
CA ARG A 253 2.72 -1.24 27.60
C ARG A 253 2.79 -1.65 26.13
N ARG A 254 1.70 -1.43 25.38
CA ARG A 254 1.66 -1.74 23.94
C ARG A 254 2.66 -0.93 23.13
N GLU A 255 2.80 0.36 23.42
CA GLU A 255 3.80 1.21 22.76
C GLU A 255 5.23 0.70 23.01
N THR A 256 5.56 0.31 24.25
CA THR A 256 6.88 -0.27 24.56
C THR A 256 7.10 -1.60 23.87
N GLU A 257 6.09 -2.49 23.84
CA GLU A 257 6.19 -3.78 23.17
C GLU A 257 6.41 -3.62 21.65
N LEU A 258 5.70 -2.69 21.03
CA LEU A 258 5.88 -2.37 19.61
C LEU A 258 7.27 -1.81 19.32
N ARG A 259 7.78 -0.91 20.18
CA ARG A 259 9.15 -0.37 20.05
C ARG A 259 10.20 -1.47 20.17
N THR A 260 10.11 -2.34 21.17
CA THR A 260 11.06 -3.44 21.34
C THR A 260 11.04 -4.39 20.15
N ARG A 261 9.86 -4.79 19.66
CA ARG A 261 9.74 -5.64 18.46
C ARG A 261 10.34 -4.97 17.21
N TYR A 262 10.20 -3.66 17.08
CA TYR A 262 10.77 -2.89 15.99
C TYR A 262 12.30 -2.85 16.06
N GLU A 263 12.86 -2.56 17.24
CA GLU A 263 14.31 -2.57 17.48
C GLU A 263 14.92 -3.96 17.21
N GLU A 264 14.28 -5.03 17.68
CA GLU A 264 14.70 -6.40 17.39
C GLU A 264 14.71 -6.71 15.90
N ARG A 265 13.71 -6.23 15.15
CA ARG A 265 13.65 -6.42 13.70
C ARG A 265 14.75 -5.66 12.98
N ILE A 266 15.01 -4.41 13.35
CA ILE A 266 16.14 -3.63 12.79
C ILE A 266 17.45 -4.36 13.04
N ALA A 267 17.67 -4.85 14.26
CA ALA A 267 18.90 -5.57 14.62
C ALA A 267 19.07 -6.84 13.77
N ARG A 268 18.00 -7.62 13.57
CA ARG A 268 18.05 -8.80 12.69
C ARG A 268 18.31 -8.44 11.23
N GLN A 269 17.68 -7.37 10.73
CA GLN A 269 17.85 -6.96 9.35
C GLN A 269 19.26 -6.40 9.10
N SER A 270 19.83 -5.64 10.03
CA SER A 270 21.20 -5.15 9.92
C SER A 270 22.22 -6.29 9.97
N GLU A 271 22.00 -7.31 10.78
CA GLU A 271 22.81 -8.53 10.82
C GLU A 271 22.74 -9.29 9.48
N GLN A 272 21.54 -9.43 8.90
CA GLN A 272 21.36 -10.05 7.58
C GLN A 272 22.07 -9.28 6.46
N VAL A 273 21.96 -7.94 6.45
CA VAL A 273 22.66 -7.10 5.47
C VAL A 273 24.17 -7.22 5.63
N ALA A 274 24.68 -7.21 6.87
CA ALA A 274 26.11 -7.39 7.13
C ALA A 274 26.60 -8.78 6.69
N ALA A 275 25.80 -9.83 6.90
CA ALA A 275 26.13 -11.18 6.44
C ALA A 275 26.16 -11.27 4.90
N ALA A 276 25.16 -10.69 4.21
CA ALA A 276 25.11 -10.65 2.76
C ALA A 276 26.27 -9.86 2.15
N GLN A 277 26.65 -8.72 2.75
CA GLN A 277 27.81 -7.94 2.33
C GLN A 277 29.12 -8.73 2.48
N ARG A 278 29.28 -9.50 3.55
CA ARG A 278 30.46 -10.38 3.72
C ARG A 278 30.51 -11.47 2.64
N GLN A 279 29.37 -12.10 2.34
CA GLN A 279 29.29 -13.11 1.27
C GLN A 279 29.61 -12.51 -0.09
N LEU A 280 29.11 -11.30 -0.38
CA LEU A 280 29.41 -10.60 -1.63
C LEU A 280 30.90 -10.27 -1.74
N ALA A 281 31.51 -9.73 -0.69
CA ALA A 281 32.95 -9.44 -0.65
C ALA A 281 33.81 -10.71 -0.82
N GLU A 282 33.37 -11.84 -0.26
CA GLU A 282 34.06 -13.13 -0.44
C GLU A 282 33.98 -13.62 -1.90
N LEU A 283 32.80 -13.49 -2.54
CA LEU A 283 32.63 -13.82 -3.96
C LEU A 283 33.44 -12.90 -4.87
N GLU A 284 33.49 -11.60 -4.58
CA GLU A 284 34.31 -10.64 -5.33
C GLU A 284 35.80 -11.01 -5.24
N GLN A 285 36.31 -11.34 -4.05
CA GLN A 285 37.70 -11.80 -3.89
C GLN A 285 37.99 -13.11 -4.64
N LEU A 286 37.02 -14.04 -4.68
CA LEU A 286 37.15 -15.26 -5.47
C LEU A 286 37.24 -14.92 -6.97
N HIS A 287 36.38 -14.04 -7.47
CA HIS A 287 36.41 -13.62 -8.88
C HIS A 287 37.70 -12.88 -9.25
N GLU A 288 38.23 -12.01 -8.40
CA GLU A 288 39.53 -11.35 -8.63
C GLU A 288 40.67 -12.37 -8.76
N ARG A 289 40.69 -13.39 -7.88
CA ARG A 289 41.68 -14.47 -7.95
C ARG A 289 41.55 -15.28 -9.24
N GLU A 290 40.33 -15.62 -9.65
CA GLU A 290 40.09 -16.34 -10.90
C GLU A 290 40.54 -15.51 -12.12
N ALA A 291 40.28 -14.20 -12.14
CA ALA A 291 40.71 -13.30 -13.22
C ALA A 291 42.25 -13.22 -13.33
N LEU A 292 42.95 -13.13 -12.19
CA LEU A 292 44.42 -13.15 -12.15
C LEU A 292 44.99 -14.45 -12.71
N VAL A 293 44.44 -15.60 -12.29
CA VAL A 293 44.85 -16.91 -12.83
C VAL A 293 44.58 -16.97 -14.32
N GLN A 294 43.41 -16.51 -14.79
CA GLN A 294 43.09 -16.50 -16.23
C GLN A 294 44.09 -15.68 -17.05
N THR A 295 44.50 -14.51 -16.56
CA THR A 295 45.53 -13.70 -17.23
C THR A 295 46.87 -14.41 -17.27
N GLN A 296 47.25 -15.10 -16.20
CA GLN A 296 48.48 -15.90 -16.16
C GLN A 296 48.43 -17.09 -17.13
N LEU A 297 47.29 -17.79 -17.23
CA LEU A 297 47.09 -18.87 -18.22
C LEU A 297 47.32 -18.36 -19.65
N SER A 298 46.71 -17.23 -20.00
CA SER A 298 46.90 -16.60 -21.32
C SER A 298 48.37 -16.24 -21.57
N GLY A 299 49.06 -15.70 -20.56
CA GLY A 299 50.49 -15.36 -20.65
C GLY A 299 51.37 -16.58 -20.96
N PHE A 300 51.13 -17.73 -20.34
CA PHE A 300 51.88 -18.95 -20.65
C PHE A 300 51.68 -19.40 -22.11
N TYR A 301 50.45 -19.36 -22.62
CA TYR A 301 50.17 -19.72 -24.02
C TYR A 301 50.85 -18.79 -25.02
N GLU A 302 50.85 -17.48 -24.76
CA GLU A 302 51.55 -16.51 -25.60
C GLU A 302 53.06 -16.76 -25.64
N GLN A 303 53.67 -17.05 -24.48
CA GLN A 303 55.09 -17.36 -24.38
C GLN A 303 55.46 -18.67 -25.12
N ILE A 304 54.65 -19.72 -24.97
CA ILE A 304 54.84 -20.98 -25.71
C ILE A 304 54.74 -20.73 -27.21
N ARG A 305 53.74 -19.97 -27.66
CA ARG A 305 53.54 -19.65 -29.07
C ARG A 305 54.72 -18.83 -29.64
N ALA A 306 55.22 -17.86 -28.89
CA ALA A 306 56.38 -17.06 -29.28
C ALA A 306 57.64 -17.92 -29.43
N ALA A 307 57.94 -18.78 -28.45
CA ALA A 307 59.09 -19.68 -28.52
C ALA A 307 59.02 -20.67 -29.70
N ILE A 308 57.82 -21.19 -30.02
CA ILE A 308 57.60 -22.03 -31.20
C ILE A 308 57.80 -21.23 -32.49
N ALA A 309 57.33 -19.99 -32.56
CA ALA A 309 57.49 -19.13 -33.74
C ALA A 309 58.96 -18.77 -34.01
N GLU A 310 59.76 -18.64 -32.96
CA GLU A 310 61.22 -18.41 -33.03
C GLU A 310 62.03 -19.69 -33.27
N ALA A 311 61.37 -20.84 -33.40
CA ALA A 311 61.97 -22.18 -33.51
C ALA A 311 62.86 -22.57 -32.31
N ASP A 312 62.72 -21.90 -31.16
CA ASP A 312 63.35 -22.29 -29.90
C ASP A 312 62.48 -23.31 -29.16
N TYR A 313 62.50 -24.53 -29.69
CA TYR A 313 61.74 -25.66 -29.14
C TYR A 313 62.20 -26.05 -27.73
N ALA A 314 63.45 -25.76 -27.36
CA ALA A 314 63.97 -26.01 -26.02
C ALA A 314 63.41 -25.02 -24.98
N ALA A 315 63.24 -23.74 -25.36
CA ALA A 315 62.52 -22.77 -24.54
C ALA A 315 61.03 -23.13 -24.40
N ALA A 316 60.38 -23.51 -25.51
CA ALA A 316 58.97 -23.90 -25.50
C ALA A 316 58.68 -25.08 -24.54
N SER A 317 59.54 -26.11 -24.55
CA SER A 317 59.42 -27.26 -23.63
C SER A 317 59.53 -26.83 -22.16
N ARG A 318 60.49 -25.97 -21.81
CA ARG A 318 60.63 -25.47 -20.42
C ARG A 318 59.41 -24.67 -19.96
N ILE A 319 58.83 -23.84 -20.82
CA ILE A 319 57.64 -23.04 -20.49
C ILE A 319 56.43 -23.96 -20.31
N ILE A 320 56.28 -25.03 -21.11
CA ILE A 320 55.22 -26.03 -20.93
C ILE A 320 55.33 -26.72 -19.57
N ASP A 321 56.53 -27.09 -19.13
CA ASP A 321 56.73 -27.71 -17.81
C ASP A 321 56.45 -26.75 -16.65
N GLN A 322 56.85 -25.48 -16.79
CA GLN A 322 56.50 -24.43 -15.83
C GLN A 322 54.99 -24.22 -15.75
N PHE A 323 54.30 -24.26 -16.88
CA PHE A 323 52.85 -24.13 -16.93
C PHE A 323 52.17 -25.33 -16.26
N ARG A 324 52.65 -26.57 -16.48
CA ARG A 324 52.15 -27.75 -15.75
C ARG A 324 52.34 -27.60 -14.24
N ALA A 325 53.52 -27.16 -13.78
CA ALA A 325 53.79 -26.94 -12.37
C ALA A 325 52.89 -25.85 -11.74
N PHE A 326 52.57 -24.81 -12.50
CA PHE A 326 51.61 -23.77 -12.11
C PHE A 326 50.20 -24.34 -11.93
N LEU A 327 49.73 -25.15 -12.88
CA LEU A 327 48.41 -25.80 -12.81
C LEU A 327 48.27 -26.82 -11.66
N ASP A 328 49.40 -27.29 -11.12
CA ASP A 328 49.43 -28.24 -10.00
C ASP A 328 49.53 -27.59 -8.62
N GLN A 329 49.62 -26.26 -8.52
CA GLN A 329 49.62 -25.57 -7.23
C GLN A 329 48.26 -25.72 -6.54
N ASP A 330 48.27 -26.02 -5.23
CA ASP A 330 47.04 -26.28 -4.45
C ASP A 330 46.04 -25.11 -4.49
N GLY A 331 46.55 -23.87 -4.41
CA GLY A 331 45.73 -22.66 -4.48
C GLY A 331 45.04 -22.45 -5.82
N ILE A 332 45.61 -22.97 -6.91
CA ILE A 332 45.06 -22.88 -8.26
C ILE A 332 44.11 -24.04 -8.52
N ARG A 333 44.52 -25.26 -8.14
CA ARG A 333 43.70 -26.47 -8.24
C ARG A 333 42.39 -26.36 -7.45
N ALA A 334 42.40 -25.66 -6.31
CA ALA A 334 41.23 -25.48 -5.46
C ALA A 334 40.18 -24.51 -6.06
N LEU A 335 40.55 -23.65 -7.02
CA LEU A 335 39.61 -22.69 -7.60
C LEU A 335 38.51 -23.40 -8.42
N PRO A 336 37.23 -23.02 -8.28
CA PRO A 336 36.13 -23.62 -9.02
C PRO A 336 36.33 -23.59 -10.54
N MET A 337 36.76 -22.45 -11.10
CA MET A 337 37.08 -22.32 -12.53
C MET A 337 38.13 -23.33 -13.01
N MET A 338 39.13 -23.63 -12.18
CA MET A 338 40.21 -24.55 -12.50
C MET A 338 39.79 -26.01 -12.40
N GLN A 339 38.86 -26.36 -11.50
CA GLN A 339 38.33 -27.74 -11.41
C GLN A 339 37.71 -28.18 -12.73
N ALA A 340 37.00 -27.28 -13.43
CA ALA A 340 36.38 -27.58 -14.72
C ALA A 340 37.39 -27.57 -15.89
N ARG A 341 38.41 -26.69 -15.86
CA ARG A 341 39.30 -26.47 -17.02
C ARG A 341 40.60 -27.26 -16.97
N ARG A 342 41.11 -27.62 -15.79
CA ARG A 342 42.47 -28.17 -15.62
C ARG A 342 42.75 -29.39 -16.50
N GLN A 343 41.79 -30.30 -16.65
CA GLN A 343 41.98 -31.48 -17.50
C GLN A 343 42.20 -31.10 -18.98
N THR A 344 41.44 -30.12 -19.47
CA THR A 344 41.59 -29.59 -20.83
C THR A 344 42.94 -28.89 -20.99
N GLU A 345 43.33 -28.04 -20.04
CA GLU A 345 44.62 -27.34 -20.10
C GLU A 345 45.79 -28.33 -20.10
N LEU A 346 45.75 -29.37 -19.25
CA LEU A 346 46.78 -30.43 -19.23
C LEU A 346 46.85 -31.21 -20.54
N TYR A 347 45.69 -31.54 -21.14
CA TYR A 347 45.64 -32.21 -22.43
C TYR A 347 46.23 -31.35 -23.56
N VAL A 348 45.91 -30.05 -23.58
CA VAL A 348 46.51 -29.11 -24.55
C VAL A 348 48.03 -29.06 -24.36
N LEU A 349 48.52 -28.96 -23.13
CA LEU A 349 49.96 -28.97 -22.85
C LEU A 349 50.63 -30.28 -23.23
N GLU A 350 49.97 -31.42 -23.06
CA GLU A 350 50.44 -32.71 -23.57
C GLU A 350 50.54 -32.73 -25.10
N SER A 351 49.54 -32.22 -25.79
CA SER A 351 49.56 -32.13 -27.25
C SER A 351 50.67 -31.20 -27.77
N LEU A 352 50.91 -30.07 -27.10
CA LEU A 352 51.99 -29.13 -27.42
C LEU A 352 53.36 -29.75 -27.13
N ALA A 353 53.52 -30.46 -26.01
CA ALA A 353 54.76 -31.17 -25.69
C ALA A 353 55.11 -32.19 -26.76
N ARG A 354 54.15 -33.02 -27.20
CA ARG A 354 54.35 -34.02 -28.27
C ARG A 354 54.74 -33.40 -29.62
N LEU A 355 54.38 -32.15 -29.88
CA LEU A 355 54.77 -31.43 -31.10
C LEU A 355 56.20 -30.88 -31.02
N VAL A 356 56.60 -30.41 -29.84
CA VAL A 356 57.89 -29.74 -29.60
C VAL A 356 59.02 -30.75 -29.39
N GLU A 357 58.76 -31.85 -28.68
CA GLU A 357 59.75 -32.85 -28.25
C GLU A 357 60.52 -33.51 -29.42
N PRO A 358 59.88 -33.92 -30.53
CA PRO A 358 60.60 -34.49 -31.69
C PRO A 358 61.51 -33.48 -32.40
N GLN A 359 61.17 -32.18 -32.36
CA GLN A 359 61.98 -31.12 -32.99
C GLN A 359 63.24 -30.82 -32.17
N VAL A 360 63.14 -30.93 -30.84
CA VAL A 360 64.30 -30.86 -29.93
C VAL A 360 65.26 -32.03 -30.20
N GLU A 361 64.73 -33.24 -30.43
CA GLU A 361 65.55 -34.41 -30.78
C GLU A 361 66.12 -34.36 -32.22
N ALA A 362 65.36 -33.84 -33.19
CA ALA A 362 65.78 -33.73 -34.59
C ALA A 362 66.87 -32.67 -34.80
N GLY A 363 66.85 -31.58 -34.02
CA GLY A 363 67.93 -30.59 -33.98
C GLY A 363 69.28 -31.15 -33.50
N GLN A 364 69.29 -32.36 -32.91
CA GLN A 364 70.49 -33.02 -32.40
C GLN A 364 71.02 -34.18 -33.28
N ARG A 365 70.27 -34.65 -34.28
CA ARG A 365 70.66 -35.83 -35.08
C ARG A 365 70.95 -35.45 -36.54
N SER A 366 72.22 -35.19 -36.86
CA SER A 366 72.73 -35.04 -38.23
C SER A 366 73.42 -36.31 -38.76
N ALA A 367 73.44 -36.45 -40.08
CA ALA A 367 74.24 -37.35 -40.93
C ALA A 367 73.97 -38.89 -40.93
N ASP A 368 73.54 -39.52 -39.84
CA ASP A 368 73.41 -41.00 -39.80
C ASP A 368 72.11 -41.56 -40.44
N ASP A 369 71.07 -40.74 -40.63
CA ASP A 369 69.72 -41.18 -41.05
C ASP A 369 69.58 -41.45 -42.57
N LEU A 370 70.59 -41.10 -43.37
CA LEU A 370 70.56 -41.33 -44.82
C LEU A 370 71.00 -42.76 -45.22
N LEU A 371 71.82 -43.44 -44.40
CA LEU A 371 72.29 -44.80 -44.66
C LEU A 371 71.24 -45.85 -44.26
N ALA A 372 70.49 -45.61 -43.18
CA ALA A 372 69.42 -46.48 -42.69
C ALA A 372 68.23 -46.56 -43.67
N ARG A 373 67.97 -45.49 -44.45
CA ARG A 373 66.90 -45.45 -45.46
C ARG A 373 67.20 -46.30 -46.70
N ALA A 374 68.47 -46.47 -47.06
CA ALA A 374 68.87 -47.35 -48.16
C ALA A 374 68.73 -48.83 -47.80
N GLN A 375 68.99 -49.19 -46.53
CA GLN A 375 68.87 -50.57 -46.03
C GLN A 375 67.40 -51.02 -45.96
N ARG A 376 66.47 -50.16 -45.53
CA ARG A 376 65.03 -50.49 -45.46
C ARG A 376 64.38 -50.75 -46.83
N LEU A 377 64.86 -50.12 -47.91
CA LEU A 377 64.36 -50.38 -49.26
C LEU A 377 64.78 -51.76 -49.79
N GLY A 378 65.93 -52.28 -49.34
CA GLY A 378 66.38 -53.65 -49.61
C GLY A 378 65.54 -54.71 -48.90
N GLU A 379 65.12 -54.46 -47.65
CA GLU A 379 64.28 -55.38 -46.88
C GLU A 379 62.85 -55.47 -47.44
N ILE A 380 62.27 -54.34 -47.86
CA ILE A 380 60.93 -54.28 -48.48
C ILE A 380 60.89 -55.10 -49.78
N THR A 381 61.93 -55.03 -50.60
CA THR A 381 61.97 -55.76 -51.87
C THR A 381 62.11 -57.27 -51.67
N GLN A 382 62.84 -57.71 -50.64
CA GLN A 382 62.94 -59.13 -50.29
C GLN A 382 61.62 -59.71 -49.76
N LEU A 383 60.91 -58.97 -48.91
CA LEU A 383 59.61 -59.41 -48.36
C LEU A 383 58.53 -59.51 -49.45
N LEU A 384 58.52 -58.60 -50.43
CA LEU A 384 57.58 -58.67 -51.56
C LEU A 384 57.86 -59.86 -52.48
N GLN A 385 59.13 -60.21 -52.72
CA GLN A 385 59.48 -61.43 -53.48
C GLN A 385 59.07 -62.72 -52.76
N ALA A 386 59.25 -62.77 -51.43
CA ALA A 386 58.82 -63.91 -50.63
C ALA A 386 57.29 -64.06 -50.59
N ALA A 387 56.57 -62.93 -50.57
CA ALA A 387 55.10 -62.91 -50.64
C ALA A 387 54.58 -63.43 -51.99
N GLU A 388 55.25 -63.09 -53.11
CA GLU A 388 54.89 -63.61 -54.44
C GLU A 388 55.12 -65.13 -54.56
N GLN A 389 56.23 -65.66 -54.04
CA GLN A 389 56.49 -67.11 -54.02
C GLN A 389 55.50 -67.88 -53.14
N ALA A 390 55.10 -67.33 -51.99
CA ALA A 390 54.06 -67.92 -51.14
C ALA A 390 52.69 -67.95 -51.85
N ARG A 391 52.41 -66.94 -52.69
CA ARG A 391 51.18 -66.89 -53.50
C ARG A 391 51.18 -67.93 -54.62
N GLU A 392 52.33 -68.15 -55.26
CA GLU A 392 52.47 -69.15 -56.33
C GLU A 392 52.40 -70.59 -55.80
N THR A 393 52.74 -70.81 -54.53
CA THR A 393 52.66 -72.12 -53.87
C THR A 393 51.30 -72.41 -53.23
N GLY A 394 50.33 -71.49 -53.36
CA GLY A 394 48.96 -71.66 -52.89
C GLY A 394 48.75 -71.39 -51.39
N ASP A 395 49.76 -70.93 -50.67
CA ASP A 395 49.66 -70.55 -49.26
C ASP A 395 49.30 -69.06 -49.13
N GLN A 396 48.00 -68.80 -49.30
CA GLN A 396 47.45 -67.45 -49.36
C GLN A 396 47.61 -66.67 -48.04
N GLN A 397 47.60 -67.35 -46.88
CA GLN A 397 47.74 -66.69 -45.58
C GLN A 397 49.17 -66.19 -45.34
N SER A 398 50.16 -66.99 -45.74
CA SER A 398 51.58 -66.60 -45.64
C SER A 398 51.91 -65.46 -46.61
N ALA A 399 51.35 -65.49 -47.83
CA ALA A 399 51.52 -64.41 -48.80
C ALA A 399 50.94 -63.06 -48.32
N GLU A 400 49.77 -63.09 -47.66
CA GLU A 400 49.13 -61.90 -47.11
C GLU A 400 49.88 -61.32 -45.91
N MET A 401 50.43 -62.16 -45.02
CA MET A 401 51.27 -61.69 -43.90
C MET A 401 52.56 -61.05 -44.39
N LEU A 402 53.29 -61.69 -45.31
CA LEU A 402 54.56 -61.17 -45.83
C LEU A 402 54.36 -59.87 -46.63
N ALA A 403 53.26 -59.75 -47.37
CA ALA A 403 52.88 -58.51 -48.04
C ALA A 403 52.52 -57.43 -47.01
N ALA A 404 51.73 -57.73 -45.98
CA ALA A 404 51.37 -56.79 -44.92
C ALA A 404 52.59 -56.26 -44.15
N GLU A 405 53.58 -57.12 -43.91
CA GLU A 405 54.85 -56.77 -43.27
C GLU A 405 55.73 -55.87 -44.15
N ALA A 406 55.81 -56.16 -45.46
CA ALA A 406 56.45 -55.27 -46.43
C ALA A 406 55.78 -53.90 -46.53
N PHE A 407 54.44 -53.85 -46.44
CA PHE A 407 53.68 -52.60 -46.47
C PHE A 407 53.78 -51.77 -45.18
N ALA A 408 53.99 -52.40 -44.02
CA ALA A 408 54.21 -51.71 -42.75
C ALA A 408 55.53 -50.92 -42.71
N LEU A 409 56.52 -51.30 -43.53
CA LEU A 409 57.82 -50.65 -43.64
C LEU A 409 57.81 -49.43 -44.59
N LEU A 410 56.72 -49.18 -45.34
CA LEU A 410 56.59 -48.02 -46.23
C LEU A 410 56.11 -46.76 -45.47
N PRO A 411 56.72 -45.57 -45.70
CA PRO A 411 56.33 -44.33 -45.02
C PRO A 411 54.87 -43.86 -45.22
N ARG A 412 54.18 -44.38 -46.25
CA ARG A 412 52.76 -44.08 -46.56
C ARG A 412 51.80 -45.23 -46.27
N GLY A 413 52.23 -46.31 -45.59
CA GLY A 413 51.32 -47.37 -45.14
C GLY A 413 50.23 -46.88 -44.17
N SER A 414 50.52 -45.81 -43.41
CA SER A 414 49.59 -45.15 -42.49
C SER A 414 48.40 -44.46 -43.18
N SER A 415 48.55 -43.99 -44.43
CA SER A 415 47.45 -43.31 -45.14
C SER A 415 46.35 -44.28 -45.60
N LEU A 416 46.70 -45.54 -45.90
CA LEU A 416 45.72 -46.57 -46.26
C LEU A 416 44.97 -47.08 -45.01
N GLN A 417 45.66 -47.18 -43.86
CA GLN A 417 45.03 -47.43 -42.57
C GLN A 417 44.11 -46.27 -42.15
N GLN A 418 44.46 -45.01 -42.43
CA GLN A 418 43.58 -43.85 -42.22
C GLN A 418 42.36 -43.86 -43.15
N PHE A 419 42.51 -44.27 -44.41
CA PHE A 419 41.38 -44.40 -45.35
C PHE A 419 40.38 -45.47 -44.90
N LEU A 420 40.86 -46.61 -44.39
CA LEU A 420 40.01 -47.66 -43.82
C LEU A 420 39.39 -47.22 -42.47
N ALA A 421 40.08 -46.40 -41.66
CA ALA A 421 39.53 -45.80 -40.45
C ALA A 421 38.40 -44.78 -40.74
N GLY A 422 38.53 -43.98 -41.79
CA GLY A 422 37.51 -43.01 -42.21
C GLY A 422 36.19 -43.66 -42.61
N ARG A 423 36.23 -44.83 -43.27
CA ARG A 423 35.02 -45.60 -43.62
C ARG A 423 34.34 -46.25 -42.41
N GLY A 424 35.09 -46.47 -41.31
CA GLY A 424 34.54 -46.86 -40.01
C GLY A 424 33.86 -45.70 -39.28
N GLN A 425 34.33 -44.46 -39.46
CA GLN A 425 33.74 -43.27 -38.84
C GLN A 425 32.37 -42.92 -39.42
N GLU A 426 32.14 -43.04 -40.73
CA GLU A 426 30.84 -42.76 -41.34
C GLU A 426 29.73 -43.70 -40.83
N ARG A 427 30.00 -45.01 -40.73
CA ARG A 427 29.05 -45.97 -40.14
C ARG A 427 28.82 -45.73 -38.65
N ALA A 428 29.84 -45.29 -37.92
CA ALA A 428 29.70 -44.95 -36.50
C ALA A 428 28.85 -43.68 -36.29
N GLU A 429 28.92 -42.71 -37.20
CA GLU A 429 28.05 -41.52 -37.16
C GLU A 429 26.59 -41.84 -37.49
N GLU A 430 26.32 -42.72 -38.46
CA GLU A 430 24.95 -43.15 -38.76
C GLU A 430 24.29 -43.86 -37.56
N VAL A 431 25.02 -44.76 -36.90
CA VAL A 431 24.55 -45.44 -35.69
C VAL A 431 24.35 -44.46 -34.53
N ARG A 432 25.26 -43.49 -34.36
CA ARG A 432 25.16 -42.44 -33.32
C ARG A 432 23.93 -41.56 -33.55
N ARG A 433 23.65 -41.13 -34.79
CA ARG A 433 22.45 -40.35 -35.11
C ARG A 433 21.18 -41.12 -34.80
N ALA A 434 21.12 -42.40 -35.17
CA ALA A 434 19.97 -43.25 -34.86
C ALA A 434 19.75 -43.41 -33.34
N LEU A 435 20.81 -43.57 -32.55
CA LEU A 435 20.72 -43.65 -31.08
C LEU A 435 20.19 -42.36 -30.48
N VAL A 436 20.75 -41.21 -30.87
CA VAL A 436 20.31 -39.88 -30.38
C VAL A 436 18.83 -39.64 -30.69
N THR A 437 18.39 -39.94 -31.91
CA THR A 437 16.98 -39.81 -32.30
C THR A 437 16.07 -40.72 -31.49
N SER A 438 16.49 -41.97 -31.22
CA SER A 438 15.73 -42.90 -30.36
C SER A 438 15.58 -42.37 -28.93
N ARG A 439 16.66 -41.83 -28.35
CA ARG A 439 16.66 -41.30 -26.98
C ARG A 439 15.78 -40.06 -26.81
N ILE A 440 15.75 -39.19 -27.81
CA ILE A 440 14.86 -38.02 -27.83
C ILE A 440 13.39 -38.48 -27.85
N ALA A 441 13.04 -39.46 -28.67
CA ALA A 441 11.67 -39.99 -28.72
C ALA A 441 11.23 -40.64 -27.39
N GLU A 442 12.11 -41.42 -26.75
CA GLU A 442 11.85 -41.99 -25.42
C GLU A 442 11.69 -40.92 -24.33
N ALA A 443 12.43 -39.81 -24.43
CA ALA A 443 12.34 -38.69 -23.50
C ALA A 443 11.00 -37.94 -23.63
N GLU A 444 10.53 -37.73 -24.87
CA GLU A 444 9.22 -37.13 -25.15
C GLU A 444 8.07 -38.00 -24.63
N GLU A 445 8.17 -39.33 -24.80
CA GLU A 445 7.22 -40.28 -24.23
C GLU A 445 7.21 -40.24 -22.69
N ALA A 446 8.39 -40.14 -22.06
CA ALA A 446 8.49 -40.00 -20.61
C ALA A 446 7.88 -38.68 -20.08
N LEU A 447 7.99 -37.57 -20.82
CA LEU A 447 7.34 -36.30 -20.47
C LEU A 447 5.82 -36.40 -20.56
N THR A 448 5.30 -36.98 -21.65
CA THR A 448 3.84 -37.14 -21.82
C THR A 448 3.24 -38.12 -20.80
N ALA A 449 4.02 -39.10 -20.34
CA ALA A 449 3.66 -40.00 -19.24
C ALA A 449 3.81 -39.38 -17.84
N GLY A 450 4.19 -38.10 -17.72
CA GLY A 450 4.32 -37.38 -16.45
C GLY A 450 5.52 -37.80 -15.60
N ARG A 451 6.60 -38.30 -16.23
CA ARG A 451 7.84 -38.73 -15.56
C ARG A 451 9.01 -37.81 -15.96
N PRO A 452 9.05 -36.57 -15.46
CA PRO A 452 10.02 -35.57 -15.90
C PRO A 452 11.46 -35.96 -15.60
N ASP A 453 11.74 -36.58 -14.44
CA ASP A 453 13.11 -36.98 -14.06
C ASP A 453 13.70 -38.00 -15.05
N ARG A 454 12.86 -38.91 -15.55
CA ARG A 454 13.27 -39.90 -16.55
C ARG A 454 13.50 -39.27 -17.91
N ALA A 455 12.68 -38.29 -18.29
CA ALA A 455 12.87 -37.56 -19.53
C ALA A 455 14.16 -36.75 -19.52
N VAL A 456 14.46 -36.06 -18.42
CA VAL A 456 15.72 -35.30 -18.26
C VAL A 456 16.93 -36.22 -18.40
N ALA A 457 16.93 -37.38 -17.74
CA ALA A 457 18.02 -38.35 -17.86
C ALA A 457 18.20 -38.89 -19.30
N LEU A 458 17.10 -39.08 -20.05
CA LEU A 458 17.14 -39.51 -21.45
C LEU A 458 17.63 -38.40 -22.39
N TYR A 459 17.24 -37.15 -22.15
CA TYR A 459 17.79 -36.00 -22.89
C TYR A 459 19.28 -35.77 -22.59
N GLU A 460 19.71 -35.92 -21.33
CA GLU A 460 21.13 -35.87 -20.97
C GLU A 460 21.94 -36.94 -21.70
N GLN A 461 21.42 -38.17 -21.78
CA GLN A 461 22.04 -39.26 -22.54
C GLN A 461 22.10 -38.95 -24.04
N ALA A 462 21.01 -38.42 -24.62
CA ALA A 462 20.98 -38.04 -26.04
C ALA A 462 22.00 -36.94 -26.36
N VAL A 463 22.12 -35.92 -25.50
CA VAL A 463 23.09 -34.82 -25.69
C VAL A 463 24.52 -35.33 -25.45
N ALA A 464 24.75 -36.23 -24.50
CA ALA A 464 26.05 -36.85 -24.26
C ALA A 464 26.51 -37.69 -25.45
N GLU A 465 25.59 -38.46 -26.05
CA GLU A 465 25.85 -39.27 -27.24
C GLU A 465 26.05 -38.40 -28.49
N ALA A 466 25.33 -37.29 -28.63
CA ALA A 466 25.47 -36.35 -29.75
C ALA A 466 26.79 -35.56 -29.70
N THR A 467 27.21 -35.13 -28.51
CA THR A 467 28.43 -34.32 -28.31
C THR A 467 29.68 -35.18 -28.10
N GLY A 468 29.52 -36.47 -27.80
CA GLY A 468 30.60 -37.39 -27.45
C GLY A 468 31.25 -37.08 -26.09
N LEU A 469 30.69 -36.13 -25.32
CA LEU A 469 31.26 -35.61 -24.09
C LEU A 469 30.15 -35.48 -23.03
N PRO A 470 30.09 -36.37 -22.03
CA PRO A 470 28.99 -36.41 -21.05
C PRO A 470 28.95 -35.18 -20.14
N ALA A 471 30.09 -34.53 -19.87
CA ALA A 471 30.16 -33.35 -19.01
C ALA A 471 29.53 -32.10 -19.66
N THR A 472 29.70 -31.91 -20.97
CA THR A 472 29.07 -30.80 -21.70
C THR A 472 27.56 -30.99 -21.83
N ALA A 473 27.08 -32.23 -21.90
CA ALA A 473 25.65 -32.54 -21.92
C ALA A 473 24.95 -32.18 -20.61
N ALA A 474 25.55 -32.52 -19.47
CA ALA A 474 25.04 -32.13 -18.16
C ALA A 474 25.01 -30.60 -17.97
N ALA A 475 26.02 -29.89 -18.47
CA ALA A 475 26.07 -28.42 -18.41
C ALA A 475 24.97 -27.77 -19.27
N ILE A 476 24.74 -28.26 -20.49
CA ILE A 476 23.67 -27.76 -21.38
C ILE A 476 22.29 -28.01 -20.76
N MET A 477 22.06 -29.21 -20.21
CA MET A 477 20.80 -29.54 -19.56
C MET A 477 20.57 -28.76 -18.26
N SER A 478 21.63 -28.49 -17.48
CA SER A 478 21.55 -27.62 -16.31
C SER A 478 21.21 -26.17 -16.70
N GLN A 479 21.74 -25.67 -17.81
CA GLN A 479 21.39 -24.33 -18.31
C GLN A 479 19.92 -24.27 -18.77
N ILE A 480 19.45 -25.29 -19.50
CA ILE A 480 18.05 -25.39 -19.92
C ILE A 480 17.12 -25.50 -18.71
N ALA A 481 17.48 -26.30 -17.69
CA ALA A 481 16.71 -26.43 -16.45
C ALA A 481 16.65 -25.12 -15.66
N SER A 482 17.76 -24.38 -15.57
CA SER A 482 17.79 -23.06 -14.92
C SER A 482 16.95 -22.02 -15.67
N ALA A 483 16.98 -22.03 -17.01
CA ALA A 483 16.15 -21.16 -17.83
C ALA A 483 14.65 -21.50 -17.70
N ALA A 484 14.31 -22.78 -17.66
CA ALA A 484 12.93 -23.23 -17.43
C ALA A 484 12.43 -22.89 -16.02
N ALA A 485 13.29 -22.99 -15.00
CA ALA A 485 12.98 -22.58 -13.63
C ALA A 485 12.73 -21.07 -13.54
N ALA A 486 13.54 -20.25 -14.20
CA ALA A 486 13.36 -18.80 -14.26
C ALA A 486 12.04 -18.42 -14.96
N VAL A 487 11.67 -19.10 -16.04
CA VAL A 487 10.38 -18.89 -16.73
C VAL A 487 9.20 -19.31 -15.84
N ALA A 488 9.31 -20.43 -15.13
CA ALA A 488 8.28 -20.89 -14.20
C ALA A 488 8.10 -19.93 -13.01
N GLU A 489 9.19 -19.38 -12.47
CA GLU A 489 9.17 -18.38 -11.40
C GLU A 489 8.58 -17.04 -11.87
N GLN A 490 8.84 -16.66 -13.12
CA GLN A 490 8.22 -15.49 -13.75
C GLN A 490 6.71 -15.68 -13.97
N GLU A 491 6.26 -16.88 -14.34
CA GLU A 491 4.82 -17.18 -14.46
C GLU A 491 4.12 -17.25 -13.10
N LEU A 492 4.75 -17.85 -12.09
CA LEU A 492 4.23 -17.93 -10.72
C LEU A 492 4.12 -16.54 -10.08
N SER A 493 5.14 -15.68 -10.23
CA SER A 493 5.09 -14.29 -9.77
C SER A 493 4.01 -13.49 -10.50
N ALA A 494 3.86 -13.66 -11.83
CA ALA A 494 2.79 -13.02 -12.59
C ALA A 494 1.38 -13.53 -12.23
N GLN A 495 1.24 -14.79 -11.77
CA GLN A 495 -0.01 -15.31 -11.22
C GLN A 495 -0.30 -14.74 -9.83
N PHE A 496 0.71 -14.70 -8.95
CA PHE A 496 0.59 -14.10 -7.61
C PHE A 496 0.19 -12.63 -7.68
N SER A 497 0.82 -11.83 -8.56
CA SER A 497 0.46 -10.42 -8.75
C SER A 497 -0.98 -10.25 -9.21
N ARG A 498 -1.46 -11.12 -10.13
CA ARG A 498 -2.86 -11.12 -10.58
C ARG A 498 -3.85 -11.52 -9.49
N GLU A 499 -3.47 -12.42 -8.58
CA GLU A 499 -4.29 -12.74 -7.40
C GLU A 499 -4.28 -11.62 -6.35
N LEU A 500 -3.15 -10.96 -6.16
CA LEU A 500 -3.02 -9.82 -5.26
C LEU A 500 -3.89 -8.65 -5.71
N GLU A 501 -3.86 -8.30 -7.00
CA GLU A 501 -4.75 -7.26 -7.59
C GLU A 501 -6.23 -7.63 -7.44
N ARG A 502 -6.58 -8.92 -7.55
CA ARG A 502 -7.96 -9.40 -7.33
C ARG A 502 -8.38 -9.32 -5.86
N MET A 503 -7.46 -9.55 -4.92
CA MET A 503 -7.73 -9.34 -3.50
C MET A 503 -7.86 -7.86 -3.17
N GLU A 504 -6.97 -7.00 -3.66
CA GLU A 504 -7.02 -5.56 -3.42
C GLU A 504 -8.28 -4.92 -4.00
N SER A 505 -8.71 -5.33 -5.19
CA SER A 505 -9.98 -4.85 -5.77
C SER A 505 -11.20 -5.30 -4.96
N ARG A 506 -11.17 -6.51 -4.38
CA ARG A 506 -12.23 -6.96 -3.47
C ARG A 506 -12.24 -6.16 -2.17
N THR A 507 -11.09 -6.00 -1.51
CA THR A 507 -11.02 -5.25 -0.25
C THR A 507 -11.36 -3.78 -0.46
N ARG A 508 -10.92 -3.17 -1.57
CA ARG A 508 -11.30 -1.80 -1.95
C ARG A 508 -12.81 -1.67 -2.19
N GLY A 509 -13.42 -2.63 -2.89
CA GLY A 509 -14.87 -2.65 -3.09
C GLY A 509 -15.66 -2.85 -1.80
N GLU A 510 -15.18 -3.70 -0.89
CA GLU A 510 -15.78 -3.89 0.44
C GLU A 510 -15.69 -2.61 1.27
N VAL A 511 -14.54 -1.95 1.31
CA VAL A 511 -14.33 -0.68 2.03
C VAL A 511 -15.22 0.44 1.44
N GLU A 512 -15.30 0.56 0.12
CA GLU A 512 -16.20 1.53 -0.53
C GLU A 512 -17.67 1.26 -0.19
N SER A 513 -18.09 -0.01 -0.19
CA SER A 513 -19.47 -0.37 0.18
C SER A 513 -19.79 -0.05 1.65
N LEU A 514 -18.82 -0.27 2.55
CA LEU A 514 -18.96 0.01 3.96
C LEU A 514 -19.00 1.52 4.24
N MET A 515 -18.19 2.28 3.50
CA MET A 515 -18.17 3.74 3.58
C MET A 515 -19.48 4.34 3.04
N GLN A 516 -20.01 3.82 1.93
CA GLN A 516 -21.31 4.23 1.39
C GLN A 516 -22.46 3.88 2.35
N ALA A 517 -22.45 2.69 2.95
CA ALA A 517 -23.43 2.31 3.95
C ALA A 517 -23.38 3.24 5.18
N ARG A 518 -22.17 3.62 5.63
CA ARG A 518 -21.99 4.52 6.75
C ARG A 518 -22.44 5.96 6.43
N LEU A 519 -22.17 6.44 5.22
CA LEU A 519 -22.66 7.74 4.75
C LEU A 519 -24.20 7.77 4.70
N ALA A 520 -24.82 6.72 4.16
CA ALA A 520 -26.28 6.60 4.11
C ALA A 520 -26.92 6.55 5.51
N GLU A 521 -26.27 5.89 6.47
CA GLU A 521 -26.71 5.88 7.87
C GLU A 521 -26.63 7.28 8.50
N LEU A 522 -25.54 8.01 8.22
CA LEU A 522 -25.34 9.37 8.71
C LEU A 522 -26.39 10.33 8.14
N ASP A 523 -26.67 10.23 6.83
CA ASP A 523 -27.71 11.01 6.17
C ASP A 523 -29.10 10.71 6.75
N ALA A 524 -29.41 9.43 6.99
CA ALA A 524 -30.67 9.05 7.64
C ALA A 524 -30.77 9.63 9.06
N GLN A 525 -29.68 9.66 9.81
CA GLN A 525 -29.64 10.27 11.14
C GLN A 525 -29.85 11.79 11.09
N HIS A 526 -29.22 12.47 10.13
CA HIS A 526 -29.43 13.90 9.90
C HIS A 526 -30.88 14.21 9.50
N GLN A 527 -31.50 13.39 8.64
CA GLN A 527 -32.89 13.54 8.26
C GLN A 527 -33.85 13.35 9.45
N ARG A 528 -33.57 12.38 10.33
CA ARG A 528 -34.35 12.18 11.57
C ARG A 528 -34.27 13.39 12.49
N ARG A 529 -33.06 13.89 12.76
CA ARG A 529 -32.87 15.10 13.56
C ARG A 529 -33.54 16.33 12.94
N ALA A 530 -33.43 16.49 11.62
CA ALA A 530 -34.12 17.58 10.92
C ALA A 530 -35.64 17.47 11.02
N ALA A 531 -36.20 16.26 10.99
CA ALA A 531 -37.63 16.03 11.18
C ALA A 531 -38.07 16.29 12.64
N GLU A 532 -37.24 15.94 13.62
CA GLU A 532 -37.45 16.26 15.03
C GLU A 532 -37.48 17.78 15.26
N TYR A 533 -36.47 18.51 14.76
CA TYR A 533 -36.44 19.98 14.84
C TYR A 533 -37.64 20.63 14.16
N ARG A 534 -38.09 20.11 13.01
CA ARG A 534 -39.32 20.61 12.36
C ARG A 534 -40.57 20.39 13.21
N ARG A 535 -40.65 19.28 13.95
CA ARG A 535 -41.77 19.02 14.87
C ARG A 535 -41.74 19.94 16.08
N GLU A 536 -40.55 20.19 16.63
CA GLU A 536 -40.37 21.13 17.73
C GLU A 536 -40.73 22.56 17.31
N ILE A 537 -40.26 23.02 16.15
CA ILE A 537 -40.63 24.33 15.59
C ILE A 537 -42.13 24.44 15.43
N ALA A 538 -42.80 23.45 14.83
CA ALA A 538 -44.24 23.47 14.66
C ALA A 538 -45.02 23.42 15.99
N ALA A 539 -44.46 22.79 17.03
CA ALA A 539 -45.05 22.79 18.36
C ALA A 539 -44.92 24.16 19.03
N LEU A 540 -43.75 24.80 18.91
CA LEU A 540 -43.50 26.15 19.41
C LEU A 540 -44.37 27.18 18.70
N GLU A 541 -44.54 27.08 17.38
CA GLU A 541 -45.43 27.95 16.60
C GLU A 541 -46.88 27.87 17.10
N ARG A 542 -47.40 26.66 17.37
CA ARG A 542 -48.73 26.50 17.96
C ARG A 542 -48.85 27.10 19.36
N GLN A 543 -47.82 26.93 20.19
CA GLN A 543 -47.79 27.55 21.52
C GLN A 543 -47.85 29.08 21.40
N LEU A 544 -47.10 29.65 20.45
CA LEU A 544 -47.09 31.08 20.15
C LEU A 544 -48.48 31.56 19.70
N GLU A 545 -49.12 30.85 18.75
CA GLU A 545 -50.48 31.16 18.31
C GLU A 545 -51.49 31.10 19.46
N THR A 546 -51.40 30.10 20.34
CA THR A 546 -52.30 30.04 21.52
C THR A 546 -52.06 31.18 22.50
N SER A 547 -50.80 31.58 22.71
CA SER A 547 -50.46 32.72 23.55
C SER A 547 -50.97 34.02 22.95
N GLU A 548 -50.84 34.22 21.63
CA GLU A 548 -51.38 35.39 20.95
C GLU A 548 -52.90 35.44 21.04
N GLN A 549 -53.59 34.33 20.82
CA GLN A 549 -55.04 34.25 20.99
C GLN A 549 -55.48 34.57 22.42
N SER A 550 -54.78 34.07 23.44
CA SER A 550 -55.08 34.42 24.84
C SER A 550 -54.86 35.91 25.12
N ARG A 551 -53.83 36.50 24.52
CA ARG A 551 -53.53 37.93 24.67
C ARG A 551 -54.60 38.78 24.01
N ASP A 552 -55.04 38.41 22.81
CA ASP A 552 -56.07 39.13 22.08
C ASP A 552 -57.45 39.00 22.78
N GLN A 553 -57.75 37.84 23.36
CA GLN A 553 -58.92 37.65 24.23
C GLN A 553 -58.85 38.54 25.48
N ALA A 554 -57.69 38.62 26.14
CA ALA A 554 -57.49 39.49 27.29
C ALA A 554 -57.66 40.98 26.93
N LEU A 555 -57.12 41.41 25.79
CA LEU A 555 -57.29 42.77 25.27
C LEU A 555 -58.74 43.08 24.90
N ALA A 556 -59.47 42.12 24.31
CA ALA A 556 -60.89 42.27 24.02
C ALA A 556 -61.73 42.37 25.30
N ALA A 557 -61.41 41.58 26.33
CA ALA A 557 -62.06 41.63 27.64
C ALA A 557 -61.83 42.99 28.33
N LEU A 558 -60.61 43.52 28.28
CA LEU A 558 -60.28 44.86 28.77
C LEU A 558 -61.08 45.95 28.06
N ARG A 559 -61.16 45.92 26.72
CA ARG A 559 -61.96 46.88 25.95
C ARG A 559 -63.45 46.78 26.23
N ALA A 560 -63.97 45.57 26.45
CA ALA A 560 -65.38 45.37 26.81
C ALA A 560 -65.68 45.91 28.22
N ALA A 561 -64.73 45.82 29.15
CA ALA A 561 -64.83 46.42 30.48
C ALA A 561 -64.77 47.96 30.44
N GLU A 562 -63.95 48.55 29.54
CA GLU A 562 -63.87 50.00 29.35
C GLU A 562 -65.07 50.60 28.60
N ALA A 563 -65.76 49.82 27.74
CA ALA A 563 -66.91 50.29 26.97
C ALA A 563 -68.26 50.22 27.71
N ALA A 564 -68.28 49.69 28.95
CA ALA A 564 -69.48 49.67 29.78
C ALA A 564 -69.76 51.09 30.34
N PRO A 565 -70.96 51.67 30.12
CA PRO A 565 -71.22 53.05 30.49
C PRO A 565 -71.30 53.23 32.02
N ALA A 566 -70.54 54.21 32.52
CA ALA A 566 -70.59 54.67 33.90
C ALA A 566 -71.98 55.25 34.24
N ALA A 567 -72.72 54.55 35.10
CA ALA A 567 -73.92 55.07 35.75
C ALA A 567 -73.53 55.88 37.02
N PRO A 568 -74.26 56.95 37.37
CA PRO A 568 -73.86 57.88 38.42
C PRO A 568 -74.14 57.34 39.83
N VAL A 569 -73.20 57.62 40.72
CA VAL A 569 -73.20 57.26 42.15
C VAL A 569 -74.11 58.19 42.97
N ALA A 570 -74.93 57.60 43.84
CA ALA A 570 -75.42 58.17 45.10
C ALA A 570 -75.83 57.04 46.07
N PRO A 571 -75.81 57.25 47.40
CA PRO A 571 -75.29 56.30 48.39
C PRO A 571 -76.37 55.64 49.25
N ASP A 572 -76.18 54.37 49.66
CA ASP A 572 -76.36 53.82 51.02
C ASP A 572 -76.07 52.30 51.06
N PRO A 573 -76.01 51.63 52.24
CA PRO A 573 -74.99 50.64 52.53
C PRO A 573 -75.53 49.21 52.52
N ASP A 574 -74.60 48.29 52.77
CA ASP A 574 -74.80 46.92 53.24
C ASP A 574 -74.75 45.79 52.19
N VAL A 575 -73.85 44.85 52.51
CA VAL A 575 -73.77 43.46 52.02
C VAL A 575 -73.46 43.27 50.52
N THR A 576 -72.19 42.96 50.16
CA THR A 576 -71.66 41.58 50.00
C THR A 576 -70.28 41.60 49.32
N ARG A 577 -69.28 40.96 49.96
CA ARG A 577 -68.10 40.27 49.40
C ARG A 577 -67.33 40.97 48.26
N GLN A 578 -66.31 41.74 48.66
CA GLN A 578 -65.14 41.99 47.80
C GLN A 578 -64.26 40.74 47.78
N THR A 579 -64.24 40.07 46.63
CA THR A 579 -63.12 39.24 46.21
C THR A 579 -61.96 40.19 45.88
N PRO A 580 -60.74 40.03 46.44
CA PRO A 580 -59.61 40.81 45.96
C PRO A 580 -59.32 40.34 44.53
N ALA A 581 -59.61 41.22 43.56
CA ALA A 581 -59.19 41.07 42.20
C ALA A 581 -57.65 41.07 42.18
N GLN A 582 -57.08 39.88 42.01
CA GLN A 582 -55.68 39.72 41.67
C GLN A 582 -55.36 40.60 40.45
N PRO A 583 -54.25 41.36 40.46
CA PRO A 583 -53.81 42.09 39.28
C PRO A 583 -53.61 41.09 38.14
N PRO A 584 -53.88 41.48 36.87
CA PRO A 584 -53.67 40.59 35.73
C PRO A 584 -52.22 40.11 35.78
N ALA A 585 -52.04 38.79 35.80
CA ALA A 585 -50.74 38.15 35.79
C ALA A 585 -49.88 38.83 34.71
N GLY A 586 -48.81 39.50 35.14
CA GLY A 586 -47.85 40.09 34.22
C GLY A 586 -47.31 38.99 33.28
N PRO A 587 -46.84 39.36 32.07
CA PRO A 587 -46.21 38.41 31.16
C PRO A 587 -45.22 37.53 31.93
N ASP A 588 -45.37 36.21 31.76
CA ASP A 588 -44.59 35.20 32.48
C ASP A 588 -43.11 35.60 32.53
N PRO A 589 -42.51 35.79 33.72
CA PRO A 589 -41.15 36.33 33.84
C PRO A 589 -40.12 35.44 33.12
N GLY A 590 -40.39 34.14 33.00
CA GLY A 590 -39.58 33.21 32.21
C GLY A 590 -39.63 33.46 30.70
N LEU A 591 -40.79 33.83 30.14
CA LEU A 591 -40.92 34.16 28.71
C LEU A 591 -40.24 35.48 28.37
N LEU A 592 -40.32 36.48 29.28
CA LEU A 592 -39.58 37.74 29.13
C LEU A 592 -38.07 37.52 29.18
N ALA A 593 -37.59 36.70 30.13
CA ALA A 593 -36.18 36.35 30.23
C ALA A 593 -35.67 35.62 28.97
N GLU A 594 -36.47 34.70 28.41
CA GLU A 594 -36.08 33.98 27.19
C GLU A 594 -36.11 34.89 25.95
N LEU A 595 -37.06 35.83 25.85
CA LEU A 595 -37.08 36.84 24.78
C LEU A 595 -35.87 37.77 24.86
N GLU A 596 -35.47 38.17 26.06
CA GLU A 596 -34.26 38.97 26.27
C GLU A 596 -32.99 38.18 25.92
N ARG A 597 -32.94 36.88 26.26
CA ARG A 597 -31.86 35.97 25.89
C ARG A 597 -31.76 35.82 24.37
N LEU A 598 -32.87 35.58 23.68
CA LEU A 598 -32.92 35.45 22.22
C LEU A 598 -32.50 36.75 21.51
N ARG A 599 -32.97 37.91 22.01
CA ARG A 599 -32.55 39.23 21.48
C ARG A 599 -31.08 39.54 21.74
N ARG A 600 -30.49 38.99 22.80
CA ARG A 600 -29.05 39.11 23.06
C ARG A 600 -28.27 38.23 22.07
N LEU A 601 -28.70 36.99 21.88
CA LEU A 601 -28.08 36.04 20.96
C LEU A 601 -28.19 36.49 19.49
N GLU A 602 -29.31 37.09 19.09
CA GLU A 602 -29.47 37.68 17.75
C GLU A 602 -28.50 38.84 17.51
N ARG A 603 -28.27 39.69 18.51
CA ARG A 603 -27.28 40.77 18.43
C ARG A 603 -25.87 40.21 18.31
N GLU A 604 -25.49 39.27 19.18
CA GLU A 604 -24.18 38.61 19.15
C GLU A 604 -23.90 37.93 17.79
N LEU A 605 -24.90 37.25 17.20
CA LEU A 605 -24.78 36.66 15.86
C LEU A 605 -24.60 37.71 14.76
N ASN A 606 -25.33 38.82 14.83
CA ASN A 606 -25.20 39.90 13.87
C ASN A 606 -23.84 40.59 13.96
N ASP A 607 -23.30 40.77 15.17
CA ASP A 607 -21.98 41.34 15.41
C ASP A 607 -20.87 40.44 14.84
N VAL A 608 -20.93 39.13 15.09
CA VAL A 608 -20.00 38.16 14.48
C VAL A 608 -20.10 38.13 12.96
N ARG A 609 -21.32 38.20 12.40
CA ARG A 609 -21.50 38.26 10.94
C ARG A 609 -20.88 39.53 10.35
N ALA A 610 -21.02 40.67 11.02
CA ALA A 610 -20.40 41.92 10.60
C ALA A 610 -18.86 41.88 10.75
N ALA A 611 -18.33 41.23 11.79
CA ALA A 611 -16.90 41.02 11.97
C ALA A 611 -16.33 40.12 10.85
N TYR A 612 -17.03 39.05 10.49
CA TYR A 612 -16.63 38.15 9.39
C TYR A 612 -16.63 38.84 8.03
N GLN A 613 -17.63 39.67 7.74
CA GLN A 613 -17.67 40.45 6.49
C GLN A 613 -16.49 41.42 6.38
N ARG A 614 -16.13 42.09 7.49
CA ARG A 614 -14.95 42.96 7.57
C ARG A 614 -13.66 42.17 7.33
N PHE A 615 -13.48 41.05 8.02
CA PHE A 615 -12.35 40.14 7.81
C PHE A 615 -12.23 39.72 6.34
N ARG A 616 -13.30 39.16 5.76
CA ARG A 616 -13.31 38.69 4.37
C ARG A 616 -12.95 39.81 3.38
N SER A 617 -13.50 41.01 3.57
CA SER A 617 -13.19 42.14 2.68
C SER A 617 -11.73 42.60 2.76
N ASN A 618 -11.09 42.45 3.93
CA ASN A 618 -9.68 42.76 4.11
C ASN A 618 -8.79 41.64 3.55
N GLU A 619 -9.15 40.38 3.80
CA GLU A 619 -8.47 39.21 3.26
C GLU A 619 -8.50 39.19 1.72
N ASP A 620 -9.69 39.37 1.12
CA ASP A 620 -9.86 39.43 -0.34
C ASP A 620 -9.01 40.54 -0.99
N ARG A 621 -8.77 41.65 -0.27
CA ARG A 621 -7.93 42.77 -0.74
C ARG A 621 -6.44 42.41 -0.75
N ILE A 622 -5.97 41.66 0.23
CA ILE A 622 -4.55 41.33 0.42
C ILE A 622 -4.19 40.08 -0.39
N VAL A 623 -4.98 39.02 -0.27
CA VAL A 623 -4.73 37.74 -0.96
C VAL A 623 -5.09 37.82 -2.44
N GLY A 624 -6.09 38.63 -2.81
CA GLY A 624 -6.53 38.78 -4.20
C GLY A 624 -5.58 39.59 -5.10
N THR A 625 -4.53 40.22 -4.56
CA THR A 625 -3.68 41.17 -5.32
C THR A 625 -2.25 40.69 -5.62
N ALA A 626 -1.75 39.59 -5.05
CA ALA A 626 -0.43 39.06 -5.43
C ALA A 626 -0.22 37.57 -5.08
N GLU A 627 0.53 36.84 -5.93
CA GLU A 627 1.19 35.56 -5.62
C GLU A 627 2.36 35.73 -4.62
N ASP A 628 2.34 36.80 -3.81
CA ASP A 628 3.41 37.16 -2.87
C ASP A 628 3.25 36.33 -1.57
N PRO A 629 4.26 35.54 -1.16
CA PRO A 629 4.26 34.83 0.11
C PRO A 629 3.99 35.72 1.32
N LEU A 630 4.32 37.02 1.26
CA LEU A 630 4.04 37.98 2.33
C LEU A 630 2.54 38.25 2.50
N ALA A 631 1.75 38.19 1.42
CA ALA A 631 0.30 38.39 1.48
C ALA A 631 -0.41 37.27 2.26
N LEU A 632 0.12 36.04 2.22
CA LEU A 632 -0.40 34.92 3.01
C LEU A 632 -0.12 35.07 4.51
N ILE A 633 1.02 35.66 4.86
CA ILE A 633 1.37 35.96 6.26
C ILE A 633 0.45 37.05 6.80
N GLU A 634 0.20 38.09 6.01
CA GLU A 634 -0.70 39.19 6.38
C GLU A 634 -2.17 38.71 6.46
N GLY A 635 -2.61 37.86 5.53
CA GLY A 635 -3.92 37.20 5.61
C GLY A 635 -4.07 36.34 6.86
N LYS A 636 -3.03 35.60 7.26
CA LYS A 636 -3.01 34.85 8.51
C LYS A 636 -3.11 35.76 9.74
N LEU A 637 -2.41 36.89 9.75
CA LEU A 637 -2.49 37.86 10.85
C LEU A 637 -3.92 38.42 10.99
N LEU A 638 -4.59 38.69 9.86
CA LEU A 638 -5.99 39.12 9.85
C LEU A 638 -6.93 38.03 10.37
N LEU A 639 -6.68 36.77 10.04
CA LEU A 639 -7.44 35.64 10.54
C LEU A 639 -7.27 35.49 12.06
N ASP A 640 -6.04 35.57 12.56
CA ASP A 640 -5.74 35.54 14.00
C ASP A 640 -6.41 36.71 14.74
N SER A 641 -6.41 37.90 14.14
CA SER A 641 -7.11 39.08 14.68
C SER A 641 -8.63 38.92 14.69
N PHE A 642 -9.20 38.29 13.66
CA PHE A 642 -10.65 38.02 13.59
C PHE A 642 -11.07 36.97 14.62
N LEU A 643 -10.36 35.85 14.68
CA LEU A 643 -10.60 34.78 15.64
C LEU A 643 -10.37 35.25 17.09
N GLY A 644 -9.46 36.21 17.28
CA GLY A 644 -9.20 36.85 18.56
C GLY A 644 -10.16 37.96 18.95
N SER A 645 -11.10 38.36 18.09
CA SER A 645 -12.06 39.42 18.40
C SER A 645 -13.04 39.00 19.50
N ASP A 646 -13.43 39.97 20.35
CA ASP A 646 -14.35 39.73 21.48
C ASP A 646 -15.68 39.12 21.01
N ASP A 647 -16.18 39.55 19.84
CA ASP A 647 -17.40 39.04 19.22
C ASP A 647 -17.30 37.53 18.92
N VAL A 648 -16.17 37.08 18.37
CA VAL A 648 -15.96 35.66 18.01
C VAL A 648 -15.66 34.81 19.24
N GLN A 649 -14.90 35.33 20.20
CA GLN A 649 -14.61 34.62 21.45
C GLN A 649 -15.85 34.40 22.30
N ALA A 650 -16.81 35.33 22.28
CA ALA A 650 -18.06 35.22 23.02
C ALA A 650 -18.93 34.03 22.55
N LEU A 651 -19.00 33.78 21.24
CA LEU A 651 -19.79 32.68 20.67
C LEU A 651 -19.00 31.38 20.50
N PHE A 652 -17.70 31.47 20.24
CA PHE A 652 -16.82 30.32 19.98
C PHE A 652 -15.57 30.40 20.86
N PRO A 653 -15.70 30.14 22.17
CA PRO A 653 -14.55 30.07 23.06
C PRO A 653 -13.58 29.00 22.55
N ASP A 654 -12.28 29.28 22.70
CA ASP A 654 -11.17 28.40 22.32
C ASP A 654 -10.97 28.13 20.82
N LEU A 655 -11.83 28.62 19.92
CA LEU A 655 -11.69 28.37 18.48
C LEU A 655 -10.35 28.87 17.94
N ALA A 656 -9.94 30.08 18.34
CA ALA A 656 -8.64 30.65 17.99
C ALA A 656 -7.47 29.77 18.45
N GLU A 657 -7.54 29.24 19.67
CA GLU A 657 -6.48 28.39 20.22
C GLU A 657 -6.41 27.03 19.51
N ARG A 658 -7.57 26.44 19.18
CA ARG A 658 -7.63 25.19 18.41
C ARG A 658 -7.05 25.36 17.01
N ILE A 659 -7.36 26.46 16.32
CA ILE A 659 -6.81 26.76 14.99
C ILE A 659 -5.29 26.95 15.07
N ARG A 660 -4.77 27.72 16.05
CA ARG A 660 -3.32 27.85 16.26
C ARG A 660 -2.63 26.51 16.51
N ARG A 661 -3.26 25.61 17.26
CA ARG A 661 -2.72 24.27 17.53
C ARG A 661 -2.63 23.42 16.25
N TYR A 662 -3.64 23.48 15.39
CA TYR A 662 -3.59 22.81 14.08
C TYR A 662 -2.51 23.39 13.17
N ASP A 663 -2.40 24.71 13.11
CA ASP A 663 -1.36 25.39 12.34
C ASP A 663 0.05 25.02 12.82
N GLN A 664 0.28 25.00 14.13
CA GLN A 664 1.56 24.57 14.69
C GLN A 664 1.88 23.11 14.35
N ALA A 665 0.89 22.23 14.44
CA ALA A 665 1.05 20.83 14.07
C ALA A 665 1.34 20.66 12.56
N PHE A 666 0.66 21.43 11.71
CA PHE A 666 0.87 21.43 10.26
C PHE A 666 2.27 21.93 9.91
N GLN A 667 2.70 23.06 10.49
CA GLN A 667 4.05 23.60 10.30
C GLN A 667 5.14 22.67 10.84
N ALA A 668 4.91 22.01 11.98
CA ALA A 668 5.85 21.03 12.53
C ALA A 668 5.96 19.80 11.63
N THR A 669 4.85 19.36 11.05
CA THR A 669 4.82 18.22 10.12
C THR A 669 5.49 18.55 8.79
N GLY A 670 5.20 19.73 8.23
CA GLY A 670 5.86 20.23 7.01
C GLY A 670 7.37 20.38 7.19
N ARG A 671 7.82 20.99 8.29
CA ARG A 671 9.26 21.09 8.62
C ARG A 671 9.91 19.72 8.79
N ARG A 672 9.22 18.79 9.45
CA ARG A 672 9.74 17.43 9.63
C ARG A 672 9.84 16.66 8.31
N ALA A 673 8.88 16.81 7.41
CA ALA A 673 8.94 16.24 6.07
C ALA A 673 10.12 16.80 5.29
N ALA A 674 10.29 18.12 5.25
CA ALA A 674 11.42 18.76 4.58
C ALA A 674 12.80 18.33 5.13
N ILE A 675 12.92 18.15 6.47
CA ILE A 675 14.14 17.62 7.10
C ILE A 675 14.39 16.16 6.71
N LEU A 676 13.36 15.33 6.63
CA LEU A 676 13.50 13.94 6.22
C LEU A 676 13.92 13.83 4.75
N ASP A 677 13.31 14.64 3.88
CA ASP A 677 13.67 14.69 2.46
C ASP A 677 15.12 15.14 2.26
N THR A 678 15.56 16.18 2.98
CA THR A 678 16.97 16.61 2.95
C THR A 678 17.92 15.57 3.54
N MET A 679 17.57 14.87 4.62
CA MET A 679 18.37 13.76 5.15
C MET A 679 18.47 12.59 4.17
N GLU A 680 17.38 12.24 3.47
CA GLU A 680 17.37 11.19 2.46
C GLU A 680 18.29 11.54 1.29
N ILE A 681 18.22 12.80 0.80
CA ILE A 681 19.10 13.30 -0.25
C ILE A 681 20.57 13.19 0.16
N VAL A 682 20.93 13.65 1.37
CA VAL A 682 22.30 13.61 1.89
C VAL A 682 22.79 12.17 2.11
N TYR A 683 21.96 11.30 2.65
CA TYR A 683 22.32 9.89 2.88
C TYR A 683 22.52 9.14 1.56
N THR A 684 21.64 9.38 0.58
CA THR A 684 21.75 8.80 -0.76
C THR A 684 23.01 9.30 -1.47
N LEU A 685 23.32 10.59 -1.33
CA LEU A 685 24.57 11.18 -1.82
C LEU A 685 25.82 10.52 -1.23
N ALA A 686 25.82 10.28 0.08
CA ALA A 686 26.93 9.63 0.77
C ALA A 686 27.17 8.18 0.30
N GLY A 687 26.11 7.49 -0.15
CA GLY A 687 26.20 6.13 -0.70
C GLY A 687 26.86 6.03 -2.08
N TYR A 688 26.92 7.12 -2.85
CA TYR A 688 27.61 7.12 -4.14
C TYR A 688 29.13 7.29 -3.96
N GLY A 689 29.91 6.36 -4.50
CA GLY A 689 31.38 6.38 -4.41
C GLY A 689 32.07 7.34 -5.38
N ASP A 690 31.39 7.76 -6.46
CA ASP A 690 31.96 8.61 -7.52
C ASP A 690 31.26 9.98 -7.62
N ALA A 691 32.05 11.03 -7.90
CA ALA A 691 31.60 12.41 -8.00
C ALA A 691 30.70 12.66 -9.22
N ALA A 692 30.85 11.89 -10.31
CA ALA A 692 29.93 11.98 -11.45
C ALA A 692 28.52 11.48 -11.06
N ALA A 693 28.44 10.33 -10.39
CA ALA A 693 27.17 9.77 -9.92
C ALA A 693 26.43 10.69 -8.93
N ARG A 694 27.16 11.35 -8.02
CA ARG A 694 26.59 12.33 -7.09
C ARG A 694 25.99 13.55 -7.81
N ARG A 695 26.68 14.08 -8.84
CA ARG A 695 26.19 15.21 -9.65
C ARG A 695 24.95 14.85 -10.46
N ASP A 696 24.95 13.68 -11.09
CA ASP A 696 23.79 13.20 -11.86
C ASP A 696 22.56 12.93 -10.98
N TYR A 697 22.77 12.55 -9.72
CA TYR A 697 21.69 12.43 -8.74
C TYR A 697 21.11 13.79 -8.38
N LEU A 698 21.96 14.77 -8.01
CA LEU A 698 21.54 16.12 -7.65
C LEU A 698 20.79 16.84 -8.78
N LEU A 699 21.26 16.73 -10.03
CA LEU A 699 20.57 17.31 -11.19
C LEU A 699 19.19 16.68 -11.42
N ARG A 700 19.06 15.36 -11.19
CA ARG A 700 17.78 14.67 -11.29
C ARG A 700 16.82 15.10 -10.18
N GLU A 701 17.27 15.19 -8.93
CA GLU A 701 16.41 15.65 -7.84
C GLU A 701 16.03 17.13 -7.99
N ARG A 702 16.94 17.97 -8.47
CA ARG A 702 16.62 19.37 -8.82
C ARG A 702 15.52 19.46 -9.87
N SER A 703 15.54 18.60 -10.89
CA SER A 703 14.50 18.60 -11.93
C SER A 703 13.13 18.07 -11.45
N ARG A 704 13.09 17.39 -10.30
CA ARG A 704 11.88 16.79 -9.73
C ARG A 704 11.20 17.67 -8.71
N THR A 705 11.97 18.46 -7.96
CA THR A 705 11.38 19.35 -6.97
C THR A 705 10.86 20.63 -7.62
N SER A 706 9.68 21.06 -7.18
CA SER A 706 9.14 22.39 -7.49
C SER A 706 9.30 23.35 -6.32
N ASP A 707 9.87 22.87 -5.21
CA ASP A 707 10.10 23.65 -4.00
C ASP A 707 11.35 24.54 -4.17
N PRO A 708 11.21 25.88 -4.10
CA PRO A 708 12.32 26.80 -4.28
C PRO A 708 13.40 26.67 -3.20
N GLU A 709 13.02 26.38 -1.94
CA GLU A 709 13.98 26.23 -0.84
C GLU A 709 14.79 24.95 -0.99
N LEU A 710 14.14 23.85 -1.38
CA LEU A 710 14.83 22.59 -1.66
C LEU A 710 15.72 22.71 -2.90
N SER A 711 15.29 23.47 -3.92
CA SER A 711 16.11 23.72 -5.11
C SER A 711 17.37 24.52 -4.77
N GLU A 712 17.29 25.50 -3.89
CA GLU A 712 18.45 26.28 -3.43
C GLU A 712 19.43 25.40 -2.65
N PHE A 713 18.93 24.58 -1.73
CA PHE A 713 19.73 23.59 -1.00
C PHE A 713 20.43 22.59 -1.94
N LEU A 714 19.72 22.07 -2.94
CA LEU A 714 20.28 21.16 -3.94
C LEU A 714 21.38 21.83 -4.78
N ASP A 715 21.25 23.13 -5.06
CA ASP A 715 22.27 23.91 -5.77
C ASP A 715 23.53 24.11 -4.91
N GLU A 716 23.39 24.38 -3.62
CA GLU A 716 24.53 24.45 -2.69
C GLU A 716 25.26 23.11 -2.60
N LEU A 717 24.53 22.00 -2.48
CA LEU A 717 25.11 20.66 -2.48
C LEU A 717 25.80 20.34 -3.81
N PHE A 718 25.22 20.78 -4.93
CA PHE A 718 25.81 20.57 -6.25
C PHE A 718 27.15 21.30 -6.40
N VAL A 719 27.25 22.54 -5.91
CA VAL A 719 28.50 23.30 -5.87
C VAL A 719 29.53 22.60 -4.96
N LEU A 720 29.11 22.11 -3.80
CA LEU A 720 29.99 21.42 -2.86
C LEU A 720 30.61 20.15 -3.46
N VAL A 721 29.78 19.31 -4.09
CA VAL A 721 30.21 18.06 -4.75
C VAL A 721 31.04 18.33 -6.00
N SER A 722 30.83 19.46 -6.68
CA SER A 722 31.61 19.82 -7.88
C SER A 722 33.01 20.34 -7.56
N ASN A 723 33.23 20.79 -6.33
CA ASN A 723 34.52 21.33 -5.86
C ASN A 723 35.37 20.30 -5.10
N SER A 724 34.82 19.13 -4.77
CA SER A 724 35.51 17.96 -4.19
C SER A 724 35.95 17.00 -5.27
#